data_AF-A0A948RX45-F1
#
_entry.id   AF-A0A948RX45-F1
#
_cell.length_a   1.000
_cell.length_b   1.000
_cell.length_c   1.000
_cell.angle_alpha   90.00
_cell.angle_beta   90.00
_cell.angle_gamma   90.00
#
_symmetry.space_group_name_H-M   'P 1'
#
loop_
_entity.id
_entity.type
_entity.pdbx_description
1 polymer ?
#
loop_
_entity_poly.entity_id
_entity_poly.type
_entity_poly.pdbx_seq_one_letter_code
_entity_poly.pdbx_strand_id
1 'polypeptide(L)'
;MEQTGTWKEWIPLLLDPENDEALYLHSGVRDSITEILNEAQEELSLNEVIETTQSHLPTSGIHPAAHSLMGLGNLRLENIPEATAQLTSVCNRLEKERRWDALGWVAEQFFNGTESLKAARFLTKVAEEAGLTALPGDVLNNIYNAYPDEYRLAYLKAQQAREAKDTENYRRYLFQSLQGFLQTFRADRIEEIYLELVGSVDDETHQRLFRGAIRLAKKKWDIAEPLLDLLLPHFKTSELAKMGWDTFLEMLVKIPTATPTLRRFLRTIAPMAFPEVDDVDSVLMQSGLFDERTKPETAVQNLKALLDLAPGYYVLHAGWGVGKITNNDGEYLVIDFLPNKPNHRMGLQLALRALEVLPHDDLRVLAMARPEELARLVREEPEQMIYLALREAGGQATTTALRKRLNDTVANVKSWATWWKETKPRLENHPRIDLSLSFRNTFRIIEGLGGEEEVPLPSLDRKRGIRTNLNLIRRFLEQHPSSKTSSSHIHGPILKQWIMDERTHSDERVALYLFLESELEIQEQGKGDVIRTALADGLEPSDVGEQSHQFAILDAGFSHGDSKTDAILFGLASRHSAVREKAAAALRENAEEGKNLLIDLLRNPGRRPVAALALIQHSVNAPDNDPFWPDPWEAAFGAALLADVTTRDMLRRQAVAILDPKGTLAQKAGRTEPSENIASRWSHFLKQWRSSERALFHVYAFLSKAGLGRVVDEVKGVRDAATNRALQGEGEKIEILGIPMTQGTYEMLIAERDRTALALRTTIPEAIKTAREMGDLRENAEYDAAKLKQSQETDRLGSLNRRIQQAEIIEDMTLPEDKAGPGTEIVLEDTQSGECHTHWILGEGDAHLGDDVISVMAPLGQAVLGKSAGVTIELDDQDGEGRQSYRLLEIRRRLP
;
A
#
# COMPACT_ATOMS: atom_id res chain seq x y z
N MET A 1 -55.52 -30.99 -0.45
CA MET A 1 -54.87 -31.58 0.74
C MET A 1 -55.69 -31.43 2.03
N GLU A 2 -56.94 -30.92 1.99
CA GLU A 2 -57.79 -30.72 3.18
C GLU A 2 -58.34 -32.01 3.87
N GLN A 3 -57.79 -33.19 3.58
CA GLN A 3 -58.16 -34.46 4.24
C GLN A 3 -56.91 -35.19 4.73
N THR A 4 -56.58 -34.99 6.02
CA THR A 4 -55.85 -35.89 6.93
C THR A 4 -54.94 -36.96 6.32
N GLY A 5 -53.89 -36.55 5.60
CA GLY A 5 -52.83 -37.46 5.14
C GLY A 5 -51.45 -36.88 5.46
N THR A 6 -50.44 -37.73 5.56
CA THR A 6 -49.03 -37.28 5.72
C THR A 6 -48.46 -36.95 4.34
N TRP A 7 -47.37 -36.17 4.27
CA TRP A 7 -46.67 -35.89 3.01
C TRP A 7 -46.31 -37.16 2.19
N LYS A 8 -46.18 -38.33 2.85
CA LYS A 8 -45.96 -39.64 2.22
C LYS A 8 -47.11 -40.08 1.31
N GLU A 9 -48.34 -39.69 1.65
CA GLU A 9 -49.54 -39.98 0.85
C GLU A 9 -49.78 -38.92 -0.22
N TRP A 10 -49.27 -37.72 -0.02
CA TRP A 10 -49.43 -36.59 -0.95
C TRP A 10 -48.50 -36.65 -2.15
N ILE A 11 -47.24 -37.06 -1.98
CA ILE A 11 -46.25 -37.12 -3.08
C ILE A 11 -46.74 -38.02 -4.23
N PRO A 12 -47.25 -39.25 -4.02
CA PRO A 12 -47.76 -40.09 -5.10
C PRO A 12 -48.94 -39.47 -5.85
N LEU A 13 -49.85 -38.77 -5.15
CA LEU A 13 -50.98 -38.08 -5.76
C LEU A 13 -50.56 -36.82 -6.54
N LEU A 14 -49.55 -36.11 -6.03
CA LEU A 14 -49.00 -34.93 -6.68
C LEU A 14 -48.24 -35.29 -7.97
N LEU A 15 -47.59 -36.44 -8.00
CA LEU A 15 -46.80 -36.93 -9.13
C LEU A 15 -47.55 -37.91 -10.03
N ASP A 16 -48.87 -38.05 -9.82
CA ASP A 16 -49.72 -38.89 -10.65
C ASP A 16 -49.62 -38.42 -12.12
N PRO A 17 -49.37 -39.32 -13.08
CA PRO A 17 -49.31 -38.98 -14.51
C PRO A 17 -50.59 -38.32 -15.05
N GLU A 18 -51.75 -38.51 -14.41
CA GLU A 18 -53.02 -37.86 -14.77
C GLU A 18 -53.16 -36.44 -14.18
N ASN A 19 -52.21 -36.00 -13.34
CA ASN A 19 -52.18 -34.67 -12.75
C ASN A 19 -51.46 -33.65 -13.66
N ASP A 20 -52.18 -33.14 -14.65
CA ASP A 20 -51.67 -32.10 -15.56
C ASP A 20 -51.21 -30.82 -14.84
N GLU A 21 -51.79 -30.49 -13.68
CA GLU A 21 -51.39 -29.30 -12.92
C GLU A 21 -49.95 -29.39 -12.43
N ALA A 22 -49.48 -30.60 -12.11
CA ALA A 22 -48.13 -30.87 -11.63
C ALA A 22 -47.06 -30.76 -12.73
N LEU A 23 -47.43 -31.02 -13.98
CA LEU A 23 -46.56 -30.81 -15.15
C LEU A 23 -46.29 -29.33 -15.44
N TYR A 24 -47.15 -28.45 -14.91
CA TYR A 24 -47.15 -27.03 -15.23
C TYR A 24 -46.92 -26.13 -14.01
N LEU A 25 -46.74 -26.72 -12.82
CA LEU A 25 -46.59 -26.01 -11.54
C LEU A 25 -47.64 -24.91 -11.38
N HIS A 26 -48.93 -25.28 -11.42
CA HIS A 26 -50.00 -24.35 -11.06
C HIS A 26 -49.87 -23.92 -9.58
N SER A 27 -50.54 -22.82 -9.20
CA SER A 27 -50.42 -22.25 -7.85
C SER A 27 -50.69 -23.28 -6.75
N GLY A 28 -51.75 -24.08 -6.87
CA GLY A 28 -52.07 -25.11 -5.88
C GLY A 28 -50.97 -26.18 -5.72
N VAL A 29 -50.29 -26.54 -6.81
CA VAL A 29 -49.15 -27.46 -6.78
C VAL A 29 -47.95 -26.83 -6.06
N ARG A 30 -47.69 -25.53 -6.26
CA ARG A 30 -46.59 -24.81 -5.57
C ARG A 30 -46.85 -24.71 -4.06
N ASP A 31 -48.10 -24.45 -3.69
CA ASP A 31 -48.53 -24.42 -2.29
C ASP A 31 -48.31 -25.79 -1.65
N SER A 32 -48.76 -26.86 -2.33
CA SER A 32 -48.52 -28.24 -1.90
C SER A 32 -47.05 -28.61 -1.77
N ILE A 33 -46.19 -28.19 -2.71
CA ILE A 33 -44.73 -28.41 -2.61
C ILE A 33 -44.16 -27.71 -1.37
N THR A 34 -44.59 -26.48 -1.11
CA THR A 34 -44.14 -25.69 0.04
C THR A 34 -44.59 -26.33 1.36
N GLU A 35 -45.84 -26.79 1.43
CA GLU A 35 -46.42 -27.47 2.59
C GLU A 35 -45.69 -28.78 2.89
N ILE A 36 -45.48 -29.64 1.88
CA ILE A 36 -44.72 -30.89 1.99
C ILE A 36 -43.32 -30.63 2.57
N LEU A 37 -42.60 -29.64 2.04
CA LEU A 37 -41.23 -29.35 2.49
C LEU A 37 -41.20 -28.75 3.90
N ASN A 38 -42.23 -27.99 4.31
CA ASN A 38 -42.32 -27.43 5.65
C ASN A 38 -42.59 -28.52 6.68
N GLU A 39 -43.60 -29.37 6.45
CA GLU A 39 -43.92 -30.51 7.32
C GLU A 39 -42.70 -31.43 7.47
N ALA A 40 -42.05 -31.79 6.37
CA ALA A 40 -40.86 -32.65 6.41
C ALA A 40 -39.63 -32.01 7.07
N GLN A 41 -39.51 -30.67 7.03
CA GLN A 41 -38.45 -29.96 7.76
C GLN A 41 -38.70 -30.04 9.28
N GLU A 42 -39.94 -29.84 9.73
CA GLU A 42 -40.33 -29.95 11.14
C GLU A 42 -40.12 -31.37 11.69
N GLU A 43 -40.39 -32.38 10.85
CA GLU A 43 -40.19 -33.80 11.18
C GLU A 43 -38.76 -34.32 10.97
N LEU A 44 -37.83 -33.49 10.50
CA LEU A 44 -36.46 -33.89 10.11
C LEU A 44 -36.42 -35.02 9.06
N SER A 45 -37.41 -35.08 8.17
CA SER A 45 -37.64 -36.16 7.20
C SER A 45 -37.40 -35.74 5.74
N LEU A 46 -36.70 -34.63 5.49
CA LEU A 46 -36.42 -34.12 4.13
C LEU A 46 -35.70 -35.11 3.21
N ASN A 47 -34.77 -35.93 3.74
CA ASN A 47 -34.14 -36.99 2.96
C ASN A 47 -35.17 -38.02 2.50
N GLU A 48 -36.13 -38.39 3.36
CA GLU A 48 -37.20 -39.32 3.02
C GLU A 48 -38.15 -38.73 1.96
N VAL A 49 -38.40 -37.42 1.98
CA VAL A 49 -39.14 -36.72 0.91
C VAL A 49 -38.44 -36.84 -0.43
N ILE A 50 -37.12 -36.63 -0.47
CA ILE A 50 -36.33 -36.71 -1.72
C ILE A 50 -36.35 -38.15 -2.25
N GLU A 51 -36.11 -39.15 -1.40
CA GLU A 51 -36.16 -40.58 -1.77
C GLU A 51 -37.56 -41.00 -2.26
N THR A 52 -38.61 -40.55 -1.57
CA THR A 52 -40.00 -40.83 -1.94
C THR A 52 -40.34 -40.16 -3.28
N THR A 53 -39.90 -38.93 -3.49
CA THR A 53 -40.08 -38.21 -4.76
C THR A 53 -39.34 -38.89 -5.90
N GLN A 54 -38.11 -39.36 -5.66
CA GLN A 54 -37.30 -40.05 -6.66
C GLN A 54 -37.90 -41.40 -7.07
N SER A 55 -38.45 -42.16 -6.10
CA SER A 55 -39.09 -43.46 -6.36
C SER A 55 -40.40 -43.35 -7.14
N HIS A 56 -41.09 -42.21 -7.08
CA HIS A 56 -42.34 -41.93 -7.80
C HIS A 56 -42.14 -41.05 -9.03
N LEU A 57 -40.90 -40.81 -9.47
CA LEU A 57 -40.61 -39.98 -10.64
C LEU A 57 -41.17 -40.66 -11.92
N PRO A 58 -42.14 -40.05 -12.63
CA PRO A 58 -42.63 -40.61 -13.89
C PRO A 58 -41.51 -40.64 -14.95
N THR A 59 -41.52 -41.68 -15.80
CA THR A 59 -40.36 -42.08 -16.62
C THR A 59 -39.80 -40.99 -17.58
N SER A 60 -38.46 -41.04 -17.77
CA SER A 60 -37.56 -40.17 -18.57
C SER A 60 -38.00 -38.74 -18.90
N GLY A 61 -37.42 -37.76 -18.22
CA GLY A 61 -37.58 -36.33 -18.51
C GLY A 61 -37.49 -35.47 -17.25
N ILE A 62 -37.52 -34.14 -17.42
CA ILE A 62 -37.54 -33.20 -16.28
C ILE A 62 -38.99 -32.97 -15.88
N HIS A 63 -39.50 -33.63 -14.84
CA HIS A 63 -40.85 -33.38 -14.32
C HIS A 63 -40.86 -32.17 -13.36
N PRO A 64 -41.57 -31.06 -13.67
CA PRO A 64 -41.43 -29.80 -12.93
C PRO A 64 -41.76 -29.89 -11.44
N ALA A 65 -42.87 -30.53 -11.04
CA ALA A 65 -43.19 -30.72 -9.61
C ALA A 65 -42.14 -31.57 -8.88
N ALA A 66 -41.86 -32.80 -9.35
CA ALA A 66 -40.87 -33.69 -8.75
C ALA A 66 -39.47 -33.09 -8.66
N HIS A 67 -38.97 -32.47 -9.72
CA HIS A 67 -37.63 -31.87 -9.73
C HIS A 67 -37.57 -30.59 -8.89
N SER A 68 -38.69 -29.86 -8.74
CA SER A 68 -38.77 -28.74 -7.78
C SER A 68 -38.76 -29.26 -6.34
N LEU A 69 -39.50 -30.33 -6.03
CA LEU A 69 -39.47 -30.97 -4.70
C LEU A 69 -38.06 -31.46 -4.34
N MET A 70 -37.42 -32.21 -5.23
CA MET A 70 -36.04 -32.69 -5.00
C MET A 70 -35.05 -31.53 -4.92
N GLY A 71 -35.17 -30.54 -5.81
CA GLY A 71 -34.27 -29.38 -5.85
C GLY A 71 -34.37 -28.52 -4.58
N LEU A 72 -35.58 -28.17 -4.17
CA LEU A 72 -35.83 -27.36 -2.97
C LEU A 72 -35.60 -28.15 -1.68
N GLY A 73 -35.87 -29.46 -1.65
CA GLY A 73 -35.52 -30.34 -0.55
C GLY A 73 -34.01 -30.42 -0.33
N ASN A 74 -33.24 -30.65 -1.41
CA ASN A 74 -31.77 -30.62 -1.35
C ASN A 74 -31.25 -29.25 -0.93
N LEU A 75 -31.92 -28.17 -1.34
CA LEU A 75 -31.56 -26.81 -0.96
C LEU A 75 -31.70 -26.59 0.56
N ARG A 76 -32.80 -27.06 1.17
CA ARG A 76 -33.03 -27.00 2.63
C ARG A 76 -32.09 -27.91 3.43
N LEU A 77 -31.61 -28.98 2.82
CA LEU A 77 -30.58 -29.87 3.38
C LEU A 77 -29.14 -29.37 3.16
N GLU A 78 -28.96 -28.17 2.60
CA GLU A 78 -27.66 -27.60 2.24
C GLU A 78 -26.85 -28.43 1.22
N ASN A 79 -27.50 -29.36 0.49
CA ASN A 79 -26.91 -30.07 -0.64
C ASN A 79 -26.96 -29.23 -1.93
N ILE A 80 -26.19 -28.14 -1.93
CA ILE A 80 -26.20 -27.10 -2.97
C ILE A 80 -25.92 -27.64 -4.39
N PRO A 81 -24.97 -28.58 -4.62
CA PRO A 81 -24.70 -29.08 -5.97
C PRO A 81 -25.90 -29.77 -6.61
N GLU A 82 -26.57 -30.65 -5.87
CA GLU A 82 -27.74 -31.39 -6.37
C GLU A 82 -28.94 -30.45 -6.54
N ALA A 83 -29.18 -29.56 -5.56
CA ALA A 83 -30.21 -28.53 -5.65
C ALA A 83 -30.05 -27.68 -6.91
N THR A 84 -28.83 -27.20 -7.18
CA THR A 84 -28.51 -26.37 -8.34
C THR A 84 -28.78 -27.11 -9.66
N ALA A 85 -28.42 -28.38 -9.76
CA ALA A 85 -28.63 -29.19 -10.97
C ALA A 85 -30.12 -29.39 -11.26
N GLN A 86 -30.90 -29.75 -10.24
CA GLN A 86 -32.34 -29.99 -10.34
C GLN A 86 -33.10 -28.69 -10.68
N LEU A 87 -32.86 -27.61 -9.93
CA LEU A 87 -33.54 -26.33 -10.10
C LEU A 87 -33.19 -25.67 -11.45
N THR A 88 -31.92 -25.74 -11.89
CA THR A 88 -31.52 -25.26 -13.22
C THR A 88 -32.28 -25.98 -14.33
N SER A 89 -32.44 -27.30 -14.21
CA SER A 89 -33.12 -28.13 -15.22
C SER A 89 -34.58 -27.76 -15.33
N VAL A 90 -35.26 -27.56 -14.19
CA VAL A 90 -36.66 -27.10 -14.15
C VAL A 90 -36.80 -25.70 -14.74
N CYS A 91 -35.96 -24.74 -14.32
CA CYS A 91 -36.00 -23.37 -14.83
C CYS A 91 -35.81 -23.32 -16.36
N ASN A 92 -34.83 -24.04 -16.90
CA ASN A 92 -34.60 -24.11 -18.35
C ASN A 92 -35.82 -24.65 -19.12
N ARG A 93 -36.49 -25.68 -18.57
CA ARG A 93 -37.71 -26.24 -19.18
C ARG A 93 -38.84 -25.20 -19.17
N LEU A 94 -39.10 -24.58 -18.02
CA LEU A 94 -40.17 -23.58 -17.87
C LEU A 94 -39.93 -22.33 -18.74
N GLU A 95 -38.67 -21.89 -18.87
CA GLU A 95 -38.29 -20.81 -19.80
C GLU A 95 -38.63 -21.17 -21.24
N LYS A 96 -38.24 -22.38 -21.69
CA LYS A 96 -38.52 -22.86 -23.05
C LYS A 96 -40.02 -22.93 -23.35
N GLU A 97 -40.82 -23.32 -22.35
CA GLU A 97 -42.28 -23.38 -22.43
C GLU A 97 -42.97 -22.02 -22.17
N ARG A 98 -42.19 -20.95 -21.90
CA ARG A 98 -42.67 -19.59 -21.59
C ARG A 98 -43.65 -19.53 -20.41
N ARG A 99 -43.44 -20.39 -19.41
CA ARG A 99 -44.25 -20.44 -18.18
C ARG A 99 -43.70 -19.48 -17.15
N TRP A 100 -43.84 -18.17 -17.40
CA TRP A 100 -43.17 -17.12 -16.62
C TRP A 100 -43.52 -17.10 -15.13
N ASP A 101 -44.79 -17.32 -14.79
CA ASP A 101 -45.25 -17.37 -13.39
C ASP A 101 -44.62 -18.56 -12.62
N ALA A 102 -44.62 -19.76 -13.23
CA ALA A 102 -43.98 -20.93 -12.63
C ALA A 102 -42.45 -20.79 -12.56
N LEU A 103 -41.84 -20.24 -13.61
CA LEU A 103 -40.41 -19.94 -13.64
C LEU A 103 -40.03 -18.95 -12.55
N GLY A 104 -40.82 -17.88 -12.38
CA GLY A 104 -40.61 -16.86 -11.36
C GLY A 104 -40.58 -17.48 -9.96
N TRP A 105 -41.57 -18.31 -9.63
CA TRP A 105 -41.61 -18.98 -8.33
C TRP A 105 -40.39 -19.90 -8.10
N VAL A 106 -40.07 -20.80 -9.03
CA VAL A 106 -38.92 -21.71 -8.87
C VAL A 106 -37.61 -20.93 -8.78
N ALA A 107 -37.43 -19.92 -9.64
CA ALA A 107 -36.21 -19.11 -9.68
C ALA A 107 -36.06 -18.23 -8.43
N GLU A 108 -37.15 -17.77 -7.83
CA GLU A 108 -37.15 -17.03 -6.57
C GLU A 108 -36.70 -17.92 -5.42
N GLN A 109 -37.29 -19.12 -5.29
CA GLN A 109 -36.88 -20.07 -4.26
C GLN A 109 -35.41 -20.50 -4.45
N PHE A 110 -34.99 -20.72 -5.70
CA PHE A 110 -33.62 -21.03 -6.05
C PHE A 110 -32.66 -19.89 -5.69
N PHE A 111 -33.05 -18.64 -5.96
CA PHE A 111 -32.26 -17.47 -5.60
C PHE A 111 -32.17 -17.30 -4.07
N ASN A 112 -33.29 -17.40 -3.35
CA ASN A 112 -33.31 -17.20 -1.90
C ASN A 112 -32.44 -18.20 -1.12
N GLY A 113 -32.26 -19.43 -1.63
CA GLY A 113 -31.39 -20.42 -0.97
C GLY A 113 -29.96 -20.49 -1.50
N THR A 114 -29.62 -19.85 -2.63
CA THR A 114 -28.25 -19.93 -3.21
C THR A 114 -27.60 -18.59 -3.51
N GLU A 115 -28.38 -17.51 -3.55
CA GLU A 115 -28.03 -16.21 -4.11
C GLU A 115 -27.34 -16.29 -5.48
N SER A 116 -27.59 -17.32 -6.28
CA SER A 116 -26.80 -17.57 -7.50
C SER A 116 -27.15 -16.61 -8.66
N LEU A 117 -26.13 -16.17 -9.40
CA LEU A 117 -26.31 -15.32 -10.59
C LEU A 117 -27.18 -15.99 -11.65
N LYS A 118 -27.16 -17.32 -11.71
CA LYS A 118 -28.01 -18.09 -12.64
C LYS A 118 -29.49 -17.94 -12.28
N ALA A 119 -29.84 -18.06 -11.00
CA ALA A 119 -31.21 -17.83 -10.54
C ALA A 119 -31.65 -16.37 -10.76
N ALA A 120 -30.77 -15.41 -10.46
CA ALA A 120 -31.01 -14.00 -10.72
C ALA A 120 -31.29 -13.72 -12.22
N ARG A 121 -30.58 -14.39 -13.13
CA ARG A 121 -30.81 -14.27 -14.59
C ARG A 121 -32.16 -14.83 -15.03
N PHE A 122 -32.64 -15.93 -14.45
CA PHE A 122 -34.00 -16.41 -14.72
C PHE A 122 -35.06 -15.41 -14.25
N LEU A 123 -34.91 -14.84 -13.06
CA LEU A 123 -35.80 -13.79 -12.54
C LEU A 123 -35.76 -12.52 -13.39
N THR A 124 -34.57 -12.11 -13.83
CA THR A 124 -34.38 -11.02 -14.79
C THR A 124 -35.18 -11.29 -16.06
N LYS A 125 -35.08 -12.52 -16.60
CA LYS A 125 -35.78 -12.92 -17.81
C LYS A 125 -37.30 -12.92 -17.64
N VAL A 126 -37.80 -13.35 -16.48
CA VAL A 126 -39.23 -13.28 -16.13
C VAL A 126 -39.71 -11.83 -16.15
N ALA A 127 -38.98 -10.91 -15.52
CA ALA A 127 -39.34 -9.49 -15.53
C ALA A 127 -39.29 -8.85 -16.93
N GLU A 128 -38.32 -9.25 -17.78
CA GLU A 128 -38.23 -8.76 -19.17
C GLU A 128 -39.42 -9.18 -20.03
N GLU A 129 -39.94 -10.40 -19.85
CA GLU A 129 -40.96 -10.99 -20.73
C GLU A 129 -42.40 -10.87 -20.18
N ALA A 130 -42.57 -10.92 -18.86
CA ALA A 130 -43.87 -10.85 -18.18
C ALA A 130 -44.13 -9.49 -17.48
N GLY A 131 -43.14 -8.60 -17.46
CA GLY A 131 -43.21 -7.29 -16.82
C GLY A 131 -42.79 -7.30 -15.34
N LEU A 132 -42.53 -6.10 -14.79
CA LEU A 132 -42.05 -5.93 -13.41
C LEU A 132 -43.02 -6.49 -12.36
N THR A 133 -44.32 -6.44 -12.63
CA THR A 133 -45.37 -6.94 -11.72
C THR A 133 -45.38 -8.46 -11.58
N ALA A 134 -44.66 -9.18 -12.45
CA ALA A 134 -44.52 -10.63 -12.35
C ALA A 134 -43.51 -11.06 -11.27
N LEU A 135 -42.67 -10.13 -10.79
CA LEU A 135 -41.81 -10.35 -9.64
C LEU A 135 -42.46 -9.79 -8.37
N PRO A 136 -42.37 -10.46 -7.22
CA PRO A 136 -42.70 -9.85 -5.93
C PRO A 136 -41.86 -8.59 -5.69
N GLY A 137 -42.45 -7.59 -5.01
CA GLY A 137 -41.90 -6.22 -4.94
C GLY A 137 -40.45 -6.13 -4.44
N ASP A 138 -40.07 -7.00 -3.51
CA ASP A 138 -38.72 -7.00 -2.91
C ASP A 138 -37.70 -7.83 -3.71
N VAL A 139 -38.14 -8.74 -4.56
CA VAL A 139 -37.26 -9.68 -5.29
C VAL A 139 -36.31 -8.94 -6.22
N LEU A 140 -36.81 -7.92 -6.94
CA LEU A 140 -35.96 -7.12 -7.82
C LEU A 140 -34.87 -6.36 -7.04
N ASN A 141 -35.20 -5.89 -5.83
CA ASN A 141 -34.21 -5.24 -4.96
C ASN A 141 -33.18 -6.24 -4.47
N ASN A 142 -33.61 -7.43 -4.05
CA ASN A 142 -32.74 -8.48 -3.54
C ASN A 142 -31.74 -8.94 -4.62
N ILE A 143 -32.21 -9.22 -5.84
CA ILE A 143 -31.34 -9.67 -6.92
C ILE A 143 -30.40 -8.57 -7.42
N TYR A 144 -30.84 -7.30 -7.43
CA TYR A 144 -29.98 -6.17 -7.77
C TYR A 144 -28.92 -5.92 -6.68
N ASN A 145 -29.25 -6.05 -5.39
CA ASN A 145 -28.28 -5.88 -4.31
C ASN A 145 -27.22 -6.99 -4.33
N ALA A 146 -27.59 -8.22 -4.68
CA ALA A 146 -26.63 -9.31 -4.86
C ALA A 146 -25.76 -9.14 -6.11
N TYR A 147 -26.31 -8.58 -7.19
CA TYR A 147 -25.65 -8.44 -8.48
C TYR A 147 -25.85 -7.05 -9.10
N PRO A 148 -25.31 -5.98 -8.48
CA PRO A 148 -25.54 -4.61 -8.95
C PRO A 148 -24.93 -4.37 -10.33
N ASP A 149 -23.86 -5.08 -10.68
CA ASP A 149 -23.15 -4.94 -11.95
C ASP A 149 -23.85 -5.63 -13.14
N GLU A 150 -24.95 -6.37 -12.90
CA GLU A 150 -25.72 -6.97 -13.98
C GLU A 150 -26.56 -5.89 -14.68
N TYR A 151 -26.19 -5.59 -15.93
CA TYR A 151 -26.74 -4.46 -16.68
C TYR A 151 -28.24 -4.56 -16.99
N ARG A 152 -28.80 -5.77 -17.12
CA ARG A 152 -30.25 -5.96 -17.33
C ARG A 152 -31.00 -5.72 -16.03
N LEU A 153 -30.44 -6.10 -14.89
CA LEU A 153 -31.01 -5.75 -13.58
C LEU A 153 -31.01 -4.24 -13.37
N ALA A 154 -29.92 -3.55 -13.68
CA ALA A 154 -29.88 -2.09 -13.67
C ALA A 154 -30.97 -1.49 -14.58
N TYR A 155 -31.17 -2.04 -15.78
CA TYR A 155 -32.24 -1.60 -16.67
C TYR A 155 -33.64 -1.80 -16.07
N LEU A 156 -33.92 -2.95 -15.45
CA LEU A 156 -35.19 -3.21 -14.77
C LEU A 156 -35.41 -2.27 -13.57
N LYS A 157 -34.36 -1.98 -12.81
CA LYS A 157 -34.38 -0.98 -11.73
C LYS A 157 -34.68 0.42 -12.26
N ALA A 158 -34.18 0.77 -13.44
CA ALA A 158 -34.56 2.01 -14.12
C ALA A 158 -36.06 2.01 -14.43
N GLN A 159 -36.60 0.94 -15.03
CA GLN A 159 -38.05 0.86 -15.31
C GLN A 159 -38.89 0.97 -14.03
N GLN A 160 -38.47 0.36 -12.93
CA GLN A 160 -39.14 0.48 -11.63
C GLN A 160 -39.09 1.93 -11.10
N ALA A 161 -37.94 2.60 -11.19
CA ALA A 161 -37.79 3.99 -10.78
C ALA A 161 -38.65 4.93 -11.66
N ARG A 162 -38.81 4.62 -12.95
CA ARG A 162 -39.69 5.33 -13.88
C ARG A 162 -41.16 5.24 -13.45
N GLU A 163 -41.64 4.05 -13.11
CA GLU A 163 -43.00 3.84 -12.58
C GLU A 163 -43.22 4.59 -11.26
N ALA A 164 -42.21 4.60 -10.39
CA ALA A 164 -42.19 5.34 -9.13
C ALA A 164 -42.02 6.86 -9.30
N LYS A 165 -41.79 7.35 -10.52
CA LYS A 165 -41.46 8.76 -10.83
C LYS A 165 -40.21 9.28 -10.13
N ASP A 166 -39.29 8.41 -9.75
CA ASP A 166 -37.99 8.73 -9.16
C ASP A 166 -36.97 9.03 -10.26
N THR A 167 -36.83 10.30 -10.60
CA THR A 167 -36.01 10.74 -11.74
C THR A 167 -34.51 10.58 -11.49
N GLU A 168 -34.06 10.67 -10.25
CA GLU A 168 -32.64 10.59 -9.89
C GLU A 168 -32.14 9.15 -10.04
N ASN A 169 -32.82 8.21 -9.38
CA ASN A 169 -32.48 6.80 -9.49
C ASN A 169 -32.73 6.26 -10.90
N TYR A 170 -33.76 6.74 -11.60
CA TYR A 170 -34.01 6.37 -13.00
C TYR A 170 -32.79 6.62 -13.88
N ARG A 171 -32.24 7.85 -13.84
CA ARG A 171 -31.06 8.21 -14.63
C ARG A 171 -29.82 7.42 -14.22
N ARG A 172 -29.60 7.26 -12.92
CA ARG A 172 -28.48 6.48 -12.39
C ARG A 172 -28.48 5.04 -12.93
N TYR A 173 -29.62 4.38 -12.86
CA TYR A 173 -29.78 3.00 -13.31
C TYR A 173 -29.71 2.88 -14.84
N LEU A 174 -30.27 3.82 -15.60
CA LEU A 174 -30.11 3.88 -17.06
C LEU A 174 -28.63 3.97 -17.44
N PHE A 175 -27.88 4.87 -16.82
CA PHE A 175 -26.45 5.03 -17.07
C PHE A 175 -25.65 3.76 -16.78
N GLN A 176 -25.94 3.10 -15.65
CA GLN A 176 -25.32 1.83 -15.29
C GLN A 176 -25.64 0.72 -16.33
N SER A 177 -26.89 0.65 -16.78
CA SER A 177 -27.31 -0.35 -17.78
C SER A 177 -26.67 -0.13 -19.15
N LEU A 178 -26.49 1.14 -19.56
CA LEU A 178 -25.92 1.53 -20.85
C LEU A 178 -24.54 0.90 -21.07
N GLN A 179 -23.71 0.84 -20.02
CA GLN A 179 -22.36 0.27 -20.12
C GLN A 179 -22.38 -1.22 -20.49
N GLY A 180 -23.28 -2.02 -19.92
CA GLY A 180 -23.37 -3.44 -20.27
C GLY A 180 -24.05 -3.70 -21.62
N PHE A 181 -25.02 -2.88 -22.02
CA PHE A 181 -25.60 -2.96 -23.37
C PHE A 181 -24.57 -2.59 -24.46
N LEU A 182 -23.66 -1.65 -24.18
CA LEU A 182 -22.55 -1.31 -25.06
C LEU A 182 -21.59 -2.49 -25.29
N GLN A 183 -21.34 -3.30 -24.26
CA GLN A 183 -20.48 -4.48 -24.37
C GLN A 183 -21.15 -5.61 -25.15
N THR A 184 -22.48 -5.73 -25.05
CA THR A 184 -23.26 -6.80 -25.69
C THR A 184 -23.81 -6.42 -27.07
N PHE A 185 -23.52 -5.21 -27.56
CA PHE A 185 -23.86 -4.73 -28.90
C PHE A 185 -25.37 -4.72 -29.20
N ARG A 186 -26.21 -4.42 -28.19
CA ARG A 186 -27.67 -4.30 -28.31
C ARG A 186 -28.09 -2.88 -28.67
N ALA A 187 -27.98 -2.54 -29.96
CA ALA A 187 -28.20 -1.18 -30.43
C ALA A 187 -29.60 -0.62 -30.17
N ASP A 188 -30.63 -1.47 -30.21
CA ASP A 188 -32.00 -1.12 -29.87
C ASP A 188 -32.11 -0.50 -28.47
N ARG A 189 -31.44 -1.12 -27.48
CA ARG A 189 -31.42 -0.61 -26.11
C ARG A 189 -30.46 0.56 -25.92
N ILE A 190 -29.32 0.56 -26.61
CA ILE A 190 -28.35 1.67 -26.53
C ILE A 190 -28.99 2.97 -27.03
N GLU A 191 -29.68 2.94 -28.16
CA GLU A 191 -30.34 4.12 -28.73
C GLU A 191 -31.44 4.65 -27.81
N GLU A 192 -32.34 3.77 -27.35
CA GLU A 192 -33.41 4.12 -26.41
C GLU A 192 -32.88 4.76 -25.13
N ILE A 193 -31.92 4.11 -24.47
CA ILE A 193 -31.32 4.60 -23.23
C ILE A 193 -30.59 5.92 -23.46
N TYR A 194 -29.84 6.02 -24.57
CA TYR A 194 -29.13 7.25 -24.89
C TYR A 194 -30.10 8.41 -25.07
N LEU A 195 -31.16 8.26 -25.87
CA LEU A 195 -32.16 9.29 -26.11
C LEU A 195 -32.81 9.78 -24.82
N GLU A 196 -33.01 8.90 -23.84
CA GLU A 196 -33.54 9.28 -22.52
C GLU A 196 -32.51 10.03 -21.65
N LEU A 197 -31.22 9.80 -21.87
CA LEU A 197 -30.12 10.46 -21.17
C LEU A 197 -29.59 11.72 -21.90
N VAL A 198 -29.99 11.98 -23.15
CA VAL A 198 -29.51 13.10 -23.97
C VAL A 198 -29.54 14.41 -23.17
N GLY A 199 -28.38 15.07 -23.09
CA GLY A 199 -28.20 16.32 -22.35
C GLY A 199 -27.75 16.17 -20.88
N SER A 200 -27.67 14.95 -20.34
CA SER A 200 -27.12 14.65 -19.01
C SER A 200 -25.87 13.76 -19.04
N VAL A 201 -25.45 13.36 -20.24
CA VAL A 201 -24.27 12.54 -20.52
C VAL A 201 -23.03 13.42 -20.62
N ASP A 202 -21.92 13.00 -20.01
CA ASP A 202 -20.62 13.68 -20.08
C ASP A 202 -19.83 13.32 -21.34
N ASP A 203 -18.78 14.08 -21.65
CA ASP A 203 -17.95 13.86 -22.85
C ASP A 203 -17.28 12.47 -22.83
N GLU A 204 -16.89 11.98 -21.65
CA GLU A 204 -16.32 10.64 -21.49
C GLU A 204 -17.29 9.54 -21.95
N THR A 205 -18.57 9.66 -21.59
CA THR A 205 -19.57 8.70 -22.03
C THR A 205 -19.85 8.80 -23.52
N HIS A 206 -19.85 10.01 -24.11
CA HIS A 206 -19.93 10.17 -25.56
C HIS A 206 -18.76 9.48 -26.27
N GLN A 207 -17.53 9.59 -25.74
CA GLN A 207 -16.37 8.86 -26.26
C GLN A 207 -16.55 7.34 -26.16
N ARG A 208 -17.00 6.82 -25.01
CA ARG A 208 -17.26 5.38 -24.82
C ARG A 208 -18.34 4.87 -25.78
N LEU A 209 -19.41 5.62 -25.96
CA LEU A 209 -20.48 5.34 -26.92
C LEU A 209 -19.95 5.31 -28.34
N PHE A 210 -19.14 6.29 -28.73
CA PHE A 210 -18.50 6.32 -30.03
C PHE A 210 -17.62 5.10 -30.26
N ARG A 211 -16.72 4.75 -29.33
CA ARG A 211 -15.89 3.54 -29.41
C ARG A 211 -16.74 2.26 -29.50
N GLY A 212 -17.86 2.20 -28.77
CA GLY A 212 -18.85 1.13 -28.86
C GLY A 212 -19.49 1.02 -30.24
N ALA A 213 -19.98 2.14 -30.77
CA ALA A 213 -20.59 2.25 -32.09
C ALA A 213 -19.61 1.88 -33.21
N ILE A 214 -18.33 2.27 -33.12
CA ILE A 214 -17.29 1.87 -34.07
C ILE A 214 -17.04 0.35 -34.04
N ARG A 215 -16.95 -0.26 -32.85
CA ARG A 215 -16.81 -1.73 -32.73
C ARG A 215 -18.00 -2.46 -33.32
N LEU A 216 -19.21 -1.93 -33.15
CA LEU A 216 -20.43 -2.43 -33.77
C LEU A 216 -20.39 -2.28 -35.29
N ALA A 217 -19.99 -1.10 -35.79
CA ALA A 217 -19.98 -0.78 -37.21
C ALA A 217 -19.04 -1.67 -38.01
N LYS A 218 -17.91 -2.10 -37.41
CA LYS A 218 -16.99 -3.09 -37.99
C LYS A 218 -17.64 -4.46 -38.21
N LYS A 219 -18.73 -4.78 -37.49
CA LYS A 219 -19.46 -6.06 -37.60
C LYS A 219 -20.78 -5.93 -38.36
N LYS A 220 -21.56 -4.89 -38.08
CA LYS A 220 -22.91 -4.63 -38.62
C LYS A 220 -23.14 -3.12 -38.79
N TRP A 221 -22.83 -2.59 -39.97
CA TRP A 221 -22.96 -1.16 -40.27
C TRP A 221 -24.39 -0.65 -40.10
N ASP A 222 -25.38 -1.34 -40.66
CA ASP A 222 -26.80 -0.90 -40.65
C ASP A 222 -27.36 -0.65 -39.25
N ILE A 223 -26.77 -1.32 -38.24
CA ILE A 223 -27.15 -1.20 -36.84
C ILE A 223 -26.36 -0.08 -36.14
N ALA A 224 -25.13 0.19 -36.57
CA ALA A 224 -24.28 1.23 -35.98
C ALA A 224 -24.52 2.62 -36.55
N GLU A 225 -24.99 2.73 -37.79
CA GLU A 225 -25.19 4.00 -38.49
C GLU A 225 -26.08 4.99 -37.70
N PRO A 226 -27.24 4.60 -37.15
CA PRO A 226 -28.08 5.51 -36.37
C PRO A 226 -27.37 6.02 -35.10
N LEU A 227 -26.63 5.16 -34.41
CA LEU A 227 -25.85 5.54 -33.23
C LEU A 227 -24.73 6.52 -33.57
N LEU A 228 -24.03 6.31 -34.68
CA LEU A 228 -22.97 7.22 -35.13
C LEU A 228 -23.53 8.58 -35.55
N ASP A 229 -24.68 8.60 -36.24
CA ASP A 229 -25.36 9.84 -36.62
C ASP A 229 -25.85 10.62 -35.39
N LEU A 230 -26.39 9.92 -34.40
CA LEU A 230 -26.84 10.48 -33.13
C LEU A 230 -25.71 11.10 -32.30
N LEU A 231 -24.51 10.52 -32.38
CA LEU A 231 -23.33 11.03 -31.70
C LEU A 231 -22.69 12.22 -32.41
N LEU A 232 -22.90 12.37 -33.73
CA LEU A 232 -22.23 13.37 -34.58
C LEU A 232 -22.31 14.82 -34.04
N PRO A 233 -23.44 15.31 -33.48
CA PRO A 233 -23.53 16.66 -32.91
C PRO A 233 -22.64 16.90 -31.68
N HIS A 234 -22.12 15.84 -31.06
CA HIS A 234 -21.29 15.89 -29.85
C HIS A 234 -19.78 15.92 -30.15
N PHE A 235 -19.38 15.94 -31.42
CA PHE A 235 -17.98 16.01 -31.85
C PHE A 235 -17.40 17.43 -31.69
N LYS A 236 -17.89 18.21 -30.72
CA LYS A 236 -17.54 19.62 -30.52
C LYS A 236 -16.10 19.83 -30.00
N THR A 237 -15.45 18.77 -29.51
CA THR A 237 -14.05 18.81 -29.06
C THR A 237 -13.12 18.27 -30.16
N SER A 238 -11.92 18.86 -30.30
CA SER A 238 -10.94 18.47 -31.33
C SER A 238 -10.55 16.98 -31.25
N GLU A 239 -10.61 16.37 -30.07
CA GLU A 239 -10.17 15.00 -29.84
C GLU A 239 -11.17 13.95 -30.34
N LEU A 240 -12.47 14.09 -30.01
CA LEU A 240 -13.53 13.27 -30.58
C LEU A 240 -13.62 13.45 -32.11
N ALA A 241 -13.45 14.67 -32.60
CA ALA A 241 -13.41 14.98 -34.02
C ALA A 241 -12.27 14.27 -34.76
N LYS A 242 -11.04 14.32 -34.22
CA LYS A 242 -9.88 13.64 -34.81
C LYS A 242 -10.00 12.12 -34.75
N MET A 243 -10.42 11.56 -33.61
CA MET A 243 -10.66 10.12 -33.49
C MET A 243 -11.75 9.65 -34.48
N GLY A 244 -12.80 10.46 -34.64
CA GLY A 244 -13.84 10.29 -35.65
C GLY A 244 -13.29 10.26 -37.08
N TRP A 245 -12.45 11.24 -37.39
CA TRP A 245 -11.86 11.44 -38.71
C TRP A 245 -11.08 10.22 -39.17
N ASP A 246 -10.10 9.78 -38.39
CA ASP A 246 -9.24 8.64 -38.75
C ASP A 246 -10.07 7.36 -38.91
N THR A 247 -11.03 7.16 -38.01
CA THR A 247 -11.88 5.97 -38.02
C THR A 247 -12.81 5.94 -39.22
N PHE A 248 -13.46 7.06 -39.56
CA PHE A 248 -14.35 7.13 -40.71
C PHE A 248 -13.59 7.03 -42.03
N LEU A 249 -12.36 7.56 -42.14
CA LEU A 249 -11.50 7.33 -43.30
C LEU A 249 -11.11 5.84 -43.45
N GLU A 250 -10.77 5.16 -42.35
CA GLU A 250 -10.49 3.73 -42.37
C GLU A 250 -11.70 2.93 -42.86
N MET A 251 -12.89 3.25 -42.34
CA MET A 251 -14.14 2.59 -42.71
C MET A 251 -14.58 2.90 -44.14
N LEU A 252 -14.29 4.10 -44.64
CA LEU A 252 -14.62 4.52 -46.01
C LEU A 252 -13.96 3.61 -47.05
N VAL A 253 -12.75 3.13 -46.75
CA VAL A 253 -12.03 2.17 -47.58
C VAL A 253 -12.54 0.74 -47.36
N LYS A 254 -12.83 0.36 -46.12
CA LYS A 254 -13.15 -1.03 -45.75
C LYS A 254 -14.61 -1.44 -45.95
N ILE A 255 -15.54 -0.48 -46.01
CA ILE A 255 -16.99 -0.73 -46.03
C ILE A 255 -17.63 0.03 -47.21
N PRO A 256 -17.60 -0.53 -48.43
CA PRO A 256 -18.09 0.14 -49.63
C PRO A 256 -19.57 0.56 -49.53
N THR A 257 -20.41 -0.21 -48.84
CA THR A 257 -21.84 0.08 -48.66
C THR A 257 -22.11 1.32 -47.80
N ALA A 258 -21.19 1.69 -46.92
CA ALA A 258 -21.30 2.83 -46.01
C ALA A 258 -20.77 4.15 -46.60
N THR A 259 -20.21 4.10 -47.82
CA THR A 259 -19.47 5.21 -48.45
C THR A 259 -20.24 6.54 -48.47
N PRO A 260 -21.54 6.61 -48.84
CA PRO A 260 -22.26 7.89 -48.88
C PRO A 260 -22.40 8.54 -47.50
N THR A 261 -22.77 7.76 -46.48
CA THR A 261 -22.94 8.25 -45.11
C THR A 261 -21.59 8.63 -44.49
N LEU A 262 -20.53 7.83 -44.70
CA LEU A 262 -19.19 8.13 -44.19
C LEU A 262 -18.63 9.42 -44.80
N ARG A 263 -18.87 9.68 -46.09
CA ARG A 263 -18.52 10.97 -46.71
C ARG A 263 -19.26 12.14 -46.04
N ARG A 264 -20.55 12.00 -45.74
CA ARG A 264 -21.30 13.00 -44.97
C ARG A 264 -20.68 13.25 -43.59
N PHE A 265 -20.39 12.18 -42.85
CA PHE A 265 -19.79 12.28 -41.51
C PHE A 265 -18.44 12.98 -41.54
N LEU A 266 -17.55 12.57 -42.46
CA LEU A 266 -16.25 13.20 -42.67
C LEU A 266 -16.37 14.70 -42.95
N ARG A 267 -17.30 15.10 -43.83
CA ARG A 267 -17.55 16.52 -44.11
C ARG A 267 -17.99 17.28 -42.86
N THR A 268 -18.89 16.71 -42.07
CA THR A 268 -19.40 17.37 -40.85
C THR A 268 -18.31 17.60 -39.81
N ILE A 269 -17.41 16.62 -39.61
CA ILE A 269 -16.39 16.70 -38.56
C ILE A 269 -15.10 17.38 -39.00
N ALA A 270 -14.85 17.55 -40.30
CA ALA A 270 -13.58 18.06 -40.79
C ALA A 270 -13.18 19.45 -40.23
N PRO A 271 -14.08 20.45 -40.14
CA PRO A 271 -13.73 21.74 -39.54
C PRO A 271 -13.36 21.63 -38.06
N MET A 272 -13.92 20.65 -37.36
CA MET A 272 -13.65 20.39 -35.94
C MET A 272 -12.36 19.58 -35.75
N ALA A 273 -12.04 18.69 -36.70
CA ALA A 273 -10.81 17.89 -36.69
C ALA A 273 -9.58 18.71 -37.09
N PHE A 274 -9.74 19.70 -37.98
CA PHE A 274 -8.67 20.54 -38.51
C PHE A 274 -8.96 22.04 -38.38
N PRO A 275 -9.10 22.58 -37.15
CA PRO A 275 -9.42 23.99 -36.93
C PRO A 275 -8.31 24.96 -37.39
N GLU A 276 -7.09 24.46 -37.55
CA GLU A 276 -5.90 25.25 -37.96
C GLU A 276 -5.79 25.44 -39.48
N VAL A 277 -6.66 24.78 -40.27
CA VAL A 277 -6.64 24.85 -41.73
C VAL A 277 -7.57 25.99 -42.18
N ASP A 278 -7.02 26.98 -42.88
CA ASP A 278 -7.74 28.22 -43.24
C ASP A 278 -8.97 27.94 -44.16
N ASP A 279 -8.95 26.86 -44.97
CA ASP A 279 -10.08 26.39 -45.80
C ASP A 279 -10.05 24.86 -45.98
N VAL A 280 -10.52 24.13 -44.95
CA VAL A 280 -10.53 22.66 -44.97
C VAL A 280 -11.44 22.11 -46.06
N ASP A 281 -12.58 22.75 -46.33
CA ASP A 281 -13.56 22.28 -47.31
C ASP A 281 -12.97 22.24 -48.73
N SER A 282 -12.19 23.26 -49.10
CA SER A 282 -11.47 23.29 -50.38
C SER A 282 -10.46 22.14 -50.49
N VAL A 283 -9.69 21.88 -49.44
CA VAL A 283 -8.75 20.75 -49.37
C VAL A 283 -9.46 19.40 -49.56
N LEU A 284 -10.63 19.22 -48.96
CA LEU A 284 -11.40 17.99 -49.10
C LEU A 284 -11.98 17.82 -50.50
N MET A 285 -12.45 18.89 -51.13
CA MET A 285 -12.97 18.83 -52.51
C MET A 285 -11.86 18.46 -53.50
N GLN A 286 -10.68 19.05 -53.35
CA GLN A 286 -9.52 18.80 -54.22
C GLN A 286 -8.95 17.39 -54.09
N SER A 287 -9.09 16.76 -52.91
CA SER A 287 -8.64 15.38 -52.71
C SER A 287 -9.45 14.34 -53.50
N GLY A 288 -10.65 14.71 -53.96
CA GLY A 288 -11.61 13.79 -54.57
C GLY A 288 -12.41 12.96 -53.55
N LEU A 289 -12.30 13.26 -52.24
CA LEU A 289 -13.02 12.56 -51.16
C LEU A 289 -14.55 12.58 -51.34
N PHE A 290 -15.07 13.64 -51.94
CA PHE A 290 -16.51 13.80 -52.20
C PHE A 290 -16.91 13.53 -53.65
N ASP A 291 -15.98 13.13 -54.52
CA ASP A 291 -16.29 12.71 -55.90
C ASP A 291 -16.62 11.21 -55.94
N GLU A 292 -17.85 10.87 -56.33
CA GLU A 292 -18.32 9.48 -56.41
C GLU A 292 -17.56 8.64 -57.44
N ARG A 293 -16.91 9.28 -58.41
CA ARG A 293 -16.10 8.61 -59.44
C ARG A 293 -14.70 8.23 -58.95
N THR A 294 -14.23 8.89 -57.88
CA THR A 294 -12.92 8.65 -57.29
C THR A 294 -12.99 7.49 -56.30
N LYS A 295 -12.11 6.51 -56.48
CA LYS A 295 -12.00 5.36 -55.56
C LYS A 295 -11.62 5.84 -54.15
N PRO A 296 -12.24 5.30 -53.08
CA PRO A 296 -11.93 5.69 -51.69
C PRO A 296 -10.43 5.69 -51.38
N GLU A 297 -9.69 4.67 -51.84
CA GLU A 297 -8.25 4.55 -51.58
C GLU A 297 -7.47 5.70 -52.22
N THR A 298 -7.82 6.07 -53.45
CA THR A 298 -7.18 7.17 -54.18
C THR A 298 -7.50 8.51 -53.54
N ALA A 299 -8.76 8.72 -53.14
CA ALA A 299 -9.18 9.93 -52.44
C ALA A 299 -8.43 10.11 -51.11
N VAL A 300 -8.31 9.04 -50.31
CA VAL A 300 -7.58 9.06 -49.02
C VAL A 300 -6.08 9.35 -49.24
N GLN A 301 -5.46 8.77 -50.28
CA GLN A 301 -4.05 9.06 -50.62
C GLN A 301 -3.83 10.52 -51.00
N ASN A 302 -4.69 11.08 -51.85
CA ASN A 302 -4.60 12.49 -52.26
C ASN A 302 -4.85 13.44 -51.09
N LEU A 303 -5.83 13.10 -50.25
CA LEU A 303 -6.19 13.87 -49.06
C LEU A 303 -5.03 14.00 -48.09
N LYS A 304 -4.29 12.91 -47.86
CA LYS A 304 -3.11 12.93 -47.00
C LYS A 304 -2.06 13.95 -47.50
N ALA A 305 -1.74 13.91 -48.79
CA ALA A 305 -0.76 14.83 -49.38
C ALA A 305 -1.18 16.30 -49.29
N LEU A 306 -2.49 16.58 -49.40
CA LEU A 306 -3.02 17.94 -49.28
C LEU A 306 -3.09 18.41 -47.82
N LEU A 307 -3.46 17.55 -46.88
CA LEU A 307 -3.51 17.87 -45.45
C LEU A 307 -2.12 18.09 -44.84
N ASP A 308 -1.12 17.29 -45.23
CA ASP A 308 0.26 17.43 -44.74
C ASP A 308 0.84 18.82 -45.05
N LEU A 309 0.35 19.47 -46.12
CA LEU A 309 0.76 20.81 -46.54
C LEU A 309 -0.46 21.71 -46.76
N ALA A 310 -1.39 21.72 -45.81
CA ALA A 310 -2.62 22.49 -45.91
C ALA A 310 -2.38 24.01 -45.77
N PRO A 311 -3.21 24.86 -46.42
CA PRO A 311 -3.24 26.29 -46.14
C PRO A 311 -3.47 26.57 -44.66
N GLY A 312 -2.69 27.49 -44.10
CA GLY A 312 -2.67 27.77 -42.66
C GLY A 312 -1.42 27.26 -41.95
N TYR A 313 -0.85 26.16 -42.43
CA TYR A 313 0.30 25.51 -41.79
C TYR A 313 1.60 26.28 -42.05
N TYR A 314 2.56 26.09 -41.15
CA TYR A 314 3.89 26.66 -41.25
C TYR A 314 4.89 25.62 -41.70
N VAL A 315 5.88 26.07 -42.47
CA VAL A 315 6.95 25.22 -42.99
C VAL A 315 8.30 25.90 -42.81
N LEU A 316 9.35 25.10 -42.63
CA LEU A 316 10.73 25.54 -42.63
C LEU A 316 11.40 25.18 -43.95
N HIS A 317 12.02 26.17 -44.58
CA HIS A 317 12.95 25.96 -45.69
C HIS A 317 14.37 26.28 -45.24
N ALA A 318 15.33 25.41 -45.56
CA ALA A 318 16.73 25.53 -45.10
C ALA A 318 17.39 26.88 -45.45
N GLY A 319 17.02 27.49 -46.58
CA GLY A 319 17.59 28.76 -47.03
C GLY A 319 16.72 30.00 -46.82
N TRP A 320 15.41 29.86 -46.60
CA TRP A 320 14.48 31.00 -46.55
C TRP A 320 13.85 31.21 -45.18
N GLY A 321 13.99 30.23 -44.27
CA GLY A 321 13.42 30.29 -42.93
C GLY A 321 11.99 29.77 -42.91
N VAL A 322 11.23 30.25 -41.92
CA VAL A 322 9.83 29.88 -41.73
C VAL A 322 8.96 30.57 -42.79
N GLY A 323 7.98 29.85 -43.32
CA GLY A 323 6.96 30.42 -44.18
C GLY A 323 5.57 29.85 -43.88
N LYS A 324 4.53 30.63 -44.16
CA LYS A 324 3.13 30.20 -44.02
C LYS A 324 2.61 29.73 -45.37
N ILE A 325 2.00 28.55 -45.43
CA ILE A 325 1.31 28.06 -46.63
C ILE A 325 0.01 28.85 -46.76
N THR A 326 -0.18 29.51 -47.90
CA THR A 326 -1.38 30.29 -48.20
C THR A 326 -2.30 29.57 -49.18
N ASN A 327 -1.75 28.67 -50.00
CA ASN A 327 -2.54 27.84 -50.92
C ASN A 327 -1.84 26.52 -51.24
N ASN A 328 -2.63 25.48 -51.47
CA ASN A 328 -2.20 24.18 -52.00
C ASN A 328 -3.33 23.67 -52.92
N ASP A 329 -3.05 23.55 -54.22
CA ASP A 329 -4.02 23.08 -55.23
C ASP A 329 -3.81 21.61 -55.65
N GLY A 330 -2.88 20.92 -55.00
CA GLY A 330 -2.49 19.53 -55.31
C GLY A 330 -1.38 19.41 -56.37
N GLU A 331 -1.10 20.45 -57.14
CA GLU A 331 0.05 20.50 -58.06
C GLU A 331 1.12 21.48 -57.59
N TYR A 332 0.70 22.63 -57.05
CA TYR A 332 1.53 23.73 -56.61
C TYR A 332 1.11 24.24 -55.22
N LEU A 333 2.11 24.69 -54.46
CA LEU A 333 1.91 25.44 -53.24
C LEU A 333 2.33 26.88 -53.42
N VAL A 334 1.64 27.75 -52.68
CA VAL A 334 2.03 29.14 -52.47
C VAL A 334 2.39 29.32 -51.00
N ILE A 335 3.60 29.82 -50.75
CA ILE A 335 4.17 29.93 -49.41
C ILE A 335 4.75 31.33 -49.21
N ASP A 336 4.40 31.97 -48.10
CA ASP A 336 4.91 33.26 -47.68
C ASP A 336 6.07 33.10 -46.68
N PHE A 337 7.31 33.16 -47.17
CA PHE A 337 8.51 33.17 -46.32
C PHE A 337 8.86 34.61 -45.90
N LEU A 338 8.14 35.16 -44.92
CA LEU A 338 8.38 36.55 -44.49
C LEU A 338 9.65 36.67 -43.61
N PRO A 339 10.47 37.74 -43.78
CA PRO A 339 10.36 38.84 -44.76
C PRO A 339 11.06 38.55 -46.11
N ASN A 340 11.68 37.38 -46.25
CA ASN A 340 12.69 37.13 -47.29
C ASN A 340 12.11 36.86 -48.69
N LYS A 341 10.94 36.20 -48.79
CA LYS A 341 10.37 35.73 -50.06
C LYS A 341 8.85 35.49 -49.97
N PRO A 342 8.02 36.54 -50.09
CA PRO A 342 6.57 36.40 -50.14
C PRO A 342 6.08 35.78 -51.45
N ASN A 343 4.89 35.16 -51.41
CA ASN A 343 4.14 34.59 -52.52
C ASN A 343 4.95 33.59 -53.37
N HIS A 344 5.75 32.75 -52.72
CA HIS A 344 6.60 31.81 -53.43
C HIS A 344 5.81 30.59 -53.90
N ARG A 345 5.70 30.44 -55.23
CA ARG A 345 5.11 29.26 -55.85
C ARG A 345 6.14 28.15 -56.08
N MET A 346 5.82 26.93 -55.67
CA MET A 346 6.63 25.73 -55.95
C MET A 346 5.77 24.49 -56.16
N GLY A 347 6.27 23.48 -56.88
CA GLY A 347 5.53 22.23 -57.12
C GLY A 347 5.46 21.34 -55.88
N LEU A 348 4.35 20.62 -55.68
CA LEU A 348 4.09 19.79 -54.51
C LEU A 348 5.19 18.74 -54.25
N GLN A 349 5.68 18.09 -55.30
CA GLN A 349 6.74 17.08 -55.17
C GLN A 349 8.08 17.66 -54.70
N LEU A 350 8.37 18.91 -55.03
CA LEU A 350 9.56 19.61 -54.54
C LEU A 350 9.35 20.06 -53.09
N ALA A 351 8.16 20.59 -52.78
CA ALA A 351 7.78 21.01 -51.44
C ALA A 351 7.89 19.86 -50.43
N LEU A 352 7.33 18.69 -50.73
CA LEU A 352 7.42 17.48 -49.89
C LEU A 352 8.86 17.01 -49.60
N ARG A 353 9.85 17.41 -50.40
CA ARG A 353 11.27 17.06 -50.21
C ARG A 353 12.07 18.17 -49.55
N ALA A 354 11.67 19.42 -49.75
CA ALA A 354 12.47 20.60 -49.38
C ALA A 354 11.95 21.34 -48.14
N LEU A 355 10.76 20.98 -47.66
CA LEU A 355 10.09 21.66 -46.55
C LEU A 355 9.87 20.72 -45.37
N GLU A 356 10.07 21.24 -44.17
CA GLU A 356 9.70 20.61 -42.91
C GLU A 356 8.45 21.31 -42.36
N VAL A 357 7.38 20.58 -42.09
CA VAL A 357 6.16 21.14 -41.49
C VAL A 357 6.41 21.45 -40.02
N LEU A 358 6.08 22.66 -39.60
CA LEU A 358 6.25 23.14 -38.23
C LEU A 358 4.91 23.22 -37.50
N PRO A 359 4.84 22.79 -36.22
CA PRO A 359 3.71 23.06 -35.35
C PRO A 359 3.42 24.56 -35.22
N HIS A 360 2.16 24.93 -35.02
CA HIS A 360 1.74 26.34 -34.87
C HIS A 360 2.37 27.01 -33.64
N ASP A 361 2.68 26.23 -32.61
CA ASP A 361 3.33 26.62 -31.36
C ASP A 361 4.87 26.45 -31.38
N ASP A 362 5.49 26.15 -32.53
CA ASP A 362 6.95 26.15 -32.69
C ASP A 362 7.53 27.54 -32.43
N LEU A 363 8.66 27.64 -31.71
CA LEU A 363 9.22 28.93 -31.30
C LEU A 363 9.64 29.78 -32.50
N ARG A 364 10.05 29.16 -33.61
CA ARG A 364 10.41 29.86 -34.85
C ARG A 364 9.17 30.44 -35.52
N VAL A 365 8.07 29.70 -35.47
CA VAL A 365 6.75 30.15 -35.95
C VAL A 365 6.24 31.30 -35.09
N LEU A 366 6.28 31.16 -33.76
CA LEU A 366 5.89 32.21 -32.84
C LEU A 366 6.74 33.47 -33.03
N ALA A 367 8.06 33.34 -33.20
CA ALA A 367 8.96 34.48 -33.44
C ALA A 367 8.62 35.24 -34.73
N MET A 368 8.21 34.55 -35.79
CA MET A 368 7.86 35.14 -37.08
C MET A 368 6.43 35.69 -37.11
N ALA A 369 5.45 34.86 -36.75
CA ALA A 369 4.02 35.14 -36.94
C ALA A 369 3.37 35.83 -35.73
N ARG A 370 3.85 35.55 -34.52
CA ARG A 370 3.19 35.95 -33.26
C ARG A 370 4.19 36.44 -32.21
N PRO A 371 4.99 37.49 -32.51
CA PRO A 371 6.07 37.94 -31.62
C PRO A 371 5.58 38.45 -30.25
N GLU A 372 4.34 38.96 -30.18
CA GLU A 372 3.73 39.40 -28.92
C GLU A 372 3.39 38.22 -27.99
N GLU A 373 2.89 37.11 -28.54
CA GLU A 373 2.60 35.88 -27.79
C GLU A 373 3.88 35.24 -27.27
N LEU A 374 4.92 35.20 -28.10
CA LEU A 374 6.24 34.76 -27.67
C LEU A 374 6.77 35.61 -26.50
N ALA A 375 6.59 36.93 -26.55
CA ALA A 375 6.98 37.82 -25.46
C ALA A 375 6.15 37.60 -24.18
N ARG A 376 4.87 37.24 -24.30
CA ARG A 376 4.01 36.85 -23.17
C ARG A 376 4.51 35.56 -22.53
N LEU A 377 4.77 34.52 -23.32
CA LEU A 377 5.27 33.22 -22.84
C LEU A 377 6.57 33.36 -22.04
N VAL A 378 7.51 34.21 -22.50
CA VAL A 378 8.77 34.46 -21.78
C VAL A 378 8.55 35.08 -20.38
N ARG A 379 7.49 35.88 -20.23
CA ARG A 379 7.21 36.65 -19.00
C ARG A 379 6.27 35.91 -18.04
N GLU A 380 5.19 35.35 -18.56
CA GLU A 380 4.08 34.83 -17.77
C GLU A 380 4.20 33.32 -17.57
N GLU A 381 4.64 32.59 -18.59
CA GLU A 381 4.67 31.11 -18.64
C GLU A 381 6.07 30.58 -19.05
N PRO A 382 7.15 30.95 -18.34
CA PRO A 382 8.51 30.61 -18.76
C PRO A 382 8.79 29.10 -18.77
N GLU A 383 8.08 28.31 -17.95
CA GLU A 383 8.12 26.84 -17.96
C GLU A 383 7.60 26.22 -19.27
N GLN A 384 6.51 26.77 -19.83
CA GLN A 384 5.95 26.35 -21.11
C GLN A 384 6.94 26.67 -22.25
N MET A 385 7.64 27.80 -22.17
CA MET A 385 8.68 28.16 -23.12
C MET A 385 9.88 27.18 -23.09
N ILE A 386 10.28 26.69 -21.91
CA ILE A 386 11.30 25.63 -21.79
C ILE A 386 10.80 24.31 -22.37
N TYR A 387 9.54 23.95 -22.14
CA TYR A 387 8.93 22.77 -22.77
C TYR A 387 9.00 22.84 -24.29
N LEU A 388 8.60 23.95 -24.91
CA LEU A 388 8.67 24.12 -26.37
C LEU A 388 10.11 24.03 -26.89
N ALA A 389 11.07 24.62 -26.18
CA ALA A 389 12.49 24.55 -26.54
C ALA A 389 13.07 23.13 -26.43
N LEU A 390 12.64 22.35 -25.44
CA LEU A 390 13.00 20.94 -25.31
C LEU A 390 12.42 20.10 -26.45
N ARG A 391 11.18 20.39 -26.87
CA ARG A 391 10.49 19.66 -27.94
C ARG A 391 11.25 19.81 -29.25
N GLU A 392 11.63 21.04 -29.60
CA GLU A 392 12.46 21.31 -30.77
C GLU A 392 13.88 20.73 -30.68
N ALA A 393 14.39 20.49 -29.47
CA ALA A 393 15.69 19.88 -29.27
C ALA A 393 15.67 18.33 -29.35
N GLY A 394 14.53 17.74 -29.72
CA GLY A 394 14.37 16.28 -29.78
C GLY A 394 14.01 15.66 -28.43
N GLY A 395 13.34 16.40 -27.56
CA GLY A 395 12.82 15.90 -26.29
C GLY A 395 13.81 15.91 -25.13
N GLN A 396 15.10 16.18 -25.34
CA GLN A 396 16.09 16.28 -24.27
C GLN A 396 17.14 17.34 -24.58
N ALA A 397 17.44 18.22 -23.62
CA ALA A 397 18.49 19.22 -23.78
C ALA A 397 19.17 19.59 -22.46
N THR A 398 20.44 19.99 -22.56
CA THR A 398 21.17 20.59 -21.44
C THR A 398 20.77 22.05 -21.27
N THR A 399 21.02 22.62 -20.09
CA THR A 399 20.81 24.06 -19.82
C THR A 399 21.56 24.93 -20.85
N THR A 400 22.77 24.53 -21.25
CA THR A 400 23.57 25.23 -22.25
C THR A 400 22.94 25.17 -23.64
N ALA A 401 22.41 24.02 -24.03
CA ALA A 401 21.73 23.85 -25.32
C ALA A 401 20.41 24.64 -25.36
N LEU A 402 19.63 24.63 -24.27
CA LEU A 402 18.42 25.44 -24.13
C LEU A 402 18.71 26.93 -24.22
N ARG A 403 19.73 27.41 -23.50
CA ARG A 403 20.16 28.80 -23.56
C ARG A 403 20.54 29.23 -24.98
N LYS A 404 21.33 28.41 -25.68
CA LYS A 404 21.75 28.70 -27.06
C LYS A 404 20.52 28.81 -27.97
N ARG A 405 19.66 27.80 -27.95
CA ARG A 405 18.44 27.75 -28.78
C ARG A 405 17.54 28.95 -28.51
N LEU A 406 17.27 29.24 -27.24
CA LEU A 406 16.40 30.36 -26.88
C LEU A 406 17.02 31.71 -27.22
N ASN A 407 18.34 31.87 -27.18
CA ASN A 407 18.97 33.10 -27.66
C ASN A 407 18.90 33.25 -29.19
N ASP A 408 19.02 32.15 -29.93
CA ASP A 408 18.95 32.14 -31.39
C ASP A 408 17.52 32.42 -31.90
N THR A 409 16.49 32.00 -31.16
CA THR A 409 15.07 32.14 -31.54
C THR A 409 14.33 33.28 -30.83
N VAL A 410 14.72 33.62 -29.59
CA VAL A 410 14.05 34.57 -28.69
C VAL A 410 15.02 35.67 -28.23
N ALA A 411 15.09 36.76 -29.00
CA ALA A 411 16.09 37.83 -28.82
C ALA A 411 16.03 38.61 -27.48
N ASN A 412 15.10 38.29 -26.57
CA ASN A 412 14.77 39.15 -25.41
C ASN A 412 15.11 38.55 -24.02
N VAL A 413 15.79 37.40 -23.91
CA VAL A 413 16.27 36.87 -22.62
C VAL A 413 17.57 37.57 -22.20
N LYS A 414 17.53 38.89 -22.00
CA LYS A 414 18.70 39.73 -21.72
C LYS A 414 19.45 39.37 -20.43
N SER A 415 18.78 38.72 -19.47
CA SER A 415 19.40 38.19 -18.24
C SER A 415 19.04 36.72 -18.01
N TRP A 416 19.63 35.82 -18.81
CA TRP A 416 19.44 34.37 -18.67
C TRP A 416 19.64 33.88 -17.24
N ALA A 417 20.65 34.38 -16.51
CA ALA A 417 20.93 33.92 -15.15
C ALA A 417 19.81 34.28 -14.15
N THR A 418 19.27 35.50 -14.24
CA THR A 418 18.14 35.94 -13.39
C THR A 418 16.87 35.20 -13.77
N TRP A 419 16.56 35.18 -15.07
CA TRP A 419 15.37 34.54 -15.60
C TRP A 419 15.36 33.03 -15.31
N TRP A 420 16.46 32.32 -15.55
CA TRP A 420 16.56 30.88 -15.28
C TRP A 420 16.43 30.54 -13.79
N LYS A 421 16.89 31.42 -12.89
CA LYS A 421 16.73 31.25 -11.44
C LYS A 421 15.26 31.29 -11.01
N GLU A 422 14.44 32.08 -11.70
CA GLU A 422 12.99 32.18 -11.48
C GLU A 422 12.22 31.06 -12.19
N THR A 423 12.66 30.66 -13.39
CA THR A 423 12.03 29.61 -14.20
C THR A 423 12.25 28.21 -13.63
N LYS A 424 13.45 27.89 -13.14
CA LYS A 424 13.83 26.52 -12.74
C LYS A 424 12.87 25.90 -11.69
N PRO A 425 12.46 26.59 -10.60
CA PRO A 425 11.50 26.05 -9.64
C PRO A 425 10.11 25.79 -10.25
N ARG A 426 9.70 26.55 -11.28
CA ARG A 426 8.41 26.35 -11.95
C ARG A 426 8.38 25.09 -12.82
N LEU A 427 9.54 24.62 -13.28
CA LEU A 427 9.65 23.36 -14.02
C LEU A 427 9.27 22.15 -13.16
N GLU A 428 9.40 22.23 -11.83
CA GLU A 428 9.04 21.14 -10.90
C GLU A 428 7.54 20.83 -10.91
N ASN A 429 6.72 21.82 -11.26
CA ASN A 429 5.27 21.69 -11.34
C ASN A 429 4.76 21.52 -12.78
N HIS A 430 5.66 21.47 -13.78
CA HIS A 430 5.26 21.39 -15.17
C HIS A 430 4.95 19.93 -15.55
N PRO A 431 3.72 19.59 -15.98
CA PRO A 431 3.26 18.21 -16.12
C PRO A 431 3.96 17.41 -17.22
N ARG A 432 4.71 18.07 -18.11
CA ARG A 432 5.34 17.45 -19.29
C ARG A 432 6.88 17.48 -19.28
N ILE A 433 7.50 17.98 -18.21
CA ILE A 433 8.96 18.08 -18.10
C ILE A 433 9.44 17.13 -16.99
N ASP A 434 10.39 16.28 -17.32
CA ASP A 434 11.03 15.36 -16.39
C ASP A 434 12.37 15.92 -15.90
N LEU A 435 12.49 15.98 -14.58
CA LEU A 435 13.63 16.52 -13.84
C LEU A 435 14.55 15.45 -13.25
N SER A 436 14.34 14.18 -13.56
CA SER A 436 15.17 13.04 -13.13
C SER A 436 16.64 13.21 -13.50
N LEU A 437 16.96 13.93 -14.57
CA LEU A 437 18.33 14.25 -15.01
C LEU A 437 18.77 15.69 -14.70
N SER A 438 17.96 16.46 -13.95
CA SER A 438 18.24 17.87 -13.66
C SER A 438 19.52 18.08 -12.86
N PHE A 439 19.95 17.08 -12.07
CA PHE A 439 21.23 17.05 -11.37
C PHE A 439 22.44 17.06 -12.33
N ARG A 440 22.25 16.61 -13.57
CA ARG A 440 23.23 16.72 -14.67
C ARG A 440 23.01 17.95 -15.56
N ASN A 441 22.20 18.91 -15.12
CA ASN A 441 21.76 20.07 -15.90
C ASN A 441 21.06 19.70 -17.23
N THR A 442 20.45 18.51 -17.27
CA THR A 442 19.74 17.96 -18.42
C THR A 442 18.26 17.87 -18.08
N PHE A 443 17.43 18.36 -19.00
CA PHE A 443 15.98 18.33 -18.89
C PHE A 443 15.45 17.52 -20.05
N ARG A 444 14.39 16.75 -19.82
CA ARG A 444 13.74 15.99 -20.88
C ARG A 444 12.24 16.21 -20.84
N ILE A 445 11.60 16.08 -21.98
CA ILE A 445 10.17 15.93 -22.10
C ILE A 445 9.83 14.49 -21.74
N ILE A 446 8.69 14.34 -21.10
CA ILE A 446 8.08 13.04 -20.89
C ILE A 446 7.53 12.58 -22.26
N GLU A 447 8.20 11.64 -22.92
CA GLU A 447 7.72 11.08 -24.20
C GLU A 447 6.40 10.33 -23.97
N GLY A 448 5.37 10.62 -24.77
CA GLY A 448 4.05 9.95 -24.71
C GLY A 448 2.81 10.86 -24.77
N LEU A 449 2.94 12.18 -24.91
CA LEU A 449 1.79 13.11 -24.87
C LEU A 449 1.23 13.41 -26.26
N GLY A 450 0.56 12.41 -26.84
CA GLY A 450 -0.32 12.56 -27.99
C GLY A 450 -1.57 11.69 -27.79
N GLY A 451 -2.68 12.33 -27.43
CA GLY A 451 -3.96 11.68 -27.07
C GLY A 451 -4.13 11.54 -25.55
N GLU A 452 -5.36 11.69 -25.06
CA GLU A 452 -5.77 11.31 -23.70
C GLU A 452 -5.37 9.85 -23.38
N GLU A 453 -4.16 9.64 -22.89
CA GLU A 453 -3.75 8.40 -22.24
C GLU A 453 -3.02 8.73 -20.93
N GLU A 454 -3.63 8.28 -19.84
CA GLU A 454 -3.16 8.16 -18.45
C GLU A 454 -1.92 8.97 -18.05
N VAL A 455 -2.09 9.88 -17.07
CA VAL A 455 -0.95 10.38 -16.29
C VAL A 455 -0.14 9.16 -15.82
N PRO A 456 1.12 9.00 -16.27
CA PRO A 456 1.84 7.76 -16.07
C PRO A 456 2.03 7.54 -14.58
N LEU A 457 1.58 6.38 -14.12
CA LEU A 457 1.62 6.04 -12.71
C LEU A 457 3.05 6.03 -12.20
N PRO A 458 3.27 6.46 -10.94
CA PRO A 458 4.58 6.37 -10.33
C PRO A 458 5.08 4.92 -10.36
N SER A 459 6.30 4.73 -10.84
CA SER A 459 6.95 3.42 -10.87
C SER A 459 7.23 2.95 -9.45
N LEU A 460 6.84 1.72 -9.13
CA LEU A 460 7.12 1.11 -7.84
C LEU A 460 8.48 0.40 -7.87
N ASP A 461 9.36 0.77 -6.94
CA ASP A 461 10.66 0.10 -6.76
C ASP A 461 10.79 -0.34 -5.31
N ARG A 462 10.79 -1.65 -5.09
CA ARG A 462 10.85 -2.25 -3.74
C ARG A 462 12.14 -1.87 -3.00
N LYS A 463 13.23 -1.51 -3.68
CA LYS A 463 14.47 -1.03 -3.04
C LYS A 463 14.29 0.29 -2.28
N ARG A 464 13.24 1.07 -2.60
CA ARG A 464 12.87 2.31 -1.91
C ARG A 464 12.10 2.07 -0.60
N GLY A 465 11.71 0.81 -0.32
CA GLY A 465 10.88 0.43 0.81
C GLY A 465 9.38 0.52 0.51
N ILE A 466 8.58 -0.36 1.12
CA ILE A 466 7.14 -0.50 0.81
C ILE A 466 6.39 0.79 1.17
N ARG A 467 6.61 1.31 2.39
CA ARG A 467 5.95 2.54 2.87
C ARG A 467 6.20 3.76 1.98
N THR A 468 7.43 3.91 1.48
CA THR A 468 7.80 5.01 0.58
C THR A 468 7.02 4.94 -0.73
N ASN A 469 6.84 3.74 -1.28
CA ASN A 469 6.06 3.53 -2.49
C ASN A 469 4.56 3.80 -2.24
N LEU A 470 3.99 3.34 -1.13
CA LEU A 470 2.59 3.61 -0.80
C LEU A 470 2.31 5.11 -0.66
N ASN A 471 3.20 5.85 0.04
CA ASN A 471 3.08 7.30 0.14
C ASN A 471 3.21 8.02 -1.21
N LEU A 472 4.03 7.49 -2.13
CA LEU A 472 4.17 8.02 -3.48
C LEU A 472 2.89 7.85 -4.28
N ILE A 473 2.26 6.66 -4.23
CA ILE A 473 0.97 6.40 -4.86
C ILE A 473 -0.10 7.32 -4.28
N ARG A 474 -0.19 7.43 -2.95
CA ARG A 474 -1.18 8.28 -2.29
C ARG A 474 -1.08 9.74 -2.72
N ARG A 475 0.11 10.34 -2.64
CA ARG A 475 0.33 11.74 -3.08
C ARG A 475 -0.02 11.94 -4.55
N PHE A 476 0.27 10.93 -5.38
CA PHE A 476 -0.10 10.96 -6.78
C PHE A 476 -1.62 10.92 -6.98
N LEU A 477 -2.34 10.04 -6.27
CA LEU A 477 -3.79 9.94 -6.34
C LEU A 477 -4.51 11.15 -5.75
N GLU A 478 -3.95 11.79 -4.72
CA GLU A 478 -4.44 13.07 -4.19
C GLU A 478 -4.37 14.19 -5.25
N GLN A 479 -3.34 14.17 -6.10
CA GLN A 479 -3.13 15.14 -7.18
C GLN A 479 -3.86 14.77 -8.48
N HIS A 480 -4.07 13.48 -8.71
CA HIS A 480 -4.69 12.92 -9.91
C HIS A 480 -5.78 11.88 -9.56
N PRO A 481 -6.94 12.31 -9.03
CA PRO A 481 -8.00 11.39 -8.61
C PRO A 481 -8.55 10.51 -9.75
N SER A 482 -8.53 11.01 -11.00
CA SER A 482 -8.96 10.27 -12.19
C SER A 482 -8.06 9.07 -12.54
N SER A 483 -6.84 9.00 -12.01
CA SER A 483 -5.90 7.89 -12.23
C SER A 483 -6.09 6.71 -11.25
N LYS A 484 -7.09 6.78 -10.36
CA LYS A 484 -7.36 5.73 -9.35
C LYS A 484 -7.64 4.37 -9.99
N THR A 485 -8.46 4.33 -11.05
CA THR A 485 -8.78 3.09 -11.77
C THR A 485 -7.54 2.44 -12.39
N SER A 486 -6.70 3.25 -13.04
CA SER A 486 -5.43 2.81 -13.64
C SER A 486 -4.43 2.34 -12.58
N SER A 487 -4.32 3.07 -11.48
CA SER A 487 -3.48 2.72 -10.32
C SER A 487 -3.94 1.41 -9.69
N SER A 488 -5.24 1.20 -9.54
CA SER A 488 -5.82 -0.07 -9.08
C SER A 488 -5.42 -1.23 -10.01
N HIS A 489 -5.51 -1.04 -11.33
CA HIS A 489 -5.16 -2.07 -12.31
C HIS A 489 -3.66 -2.42 -12.34
N ILE A 490 -2.77 -1.41 -12.24
CA ILE A 490 -1.32 -1.59 -12.40
C ILE A 490 -0.61 -1.83 -11.06
N HIS A 491 -0.89 -1.02 -10.04
CA HIS A 491 -0.28 -1.18 -8.72
C HIS A 491 -0.91 -2.34 -7.94
N GLY A 492 -2.20 -2.59 -8.09
CA GLY A 492 -2.91 -3.67 -7.40
C GLY A 492 -2.20 -5.02 -7.44
N PRO A 493 -1.90 -5.59 -8.63
CA PRO A 493 -1.18 -6.86 -8.75
C PRO A 493 0.22 -6.85 -8.10
N ILE A 494 0.95 -5.74 -8.19
CA ILE A 494 2.29 -5.59 -7.61
C ILE A 494 2.21 -5.61 -6.08
N LEU A 495 1.26 -4.86 -5.51
CA LEU A 495 1.06 -4.80 -4.07
C LEU A 495 0.58 -6.15 -3.52
N LYS A 496 -0.31 -6.86 -4.24
CA LYS A 496 -0.69 -8.25 -3.92
C LYS A 496 0.51 -9.18 -3.93
N GLN A 497 1.40 -9.06 -4.92
CA GLN A 497 2.63 -9.87 -4.95
C GLN A 497 3.51 -9.59 -3.73
N TRP A 498 3.62 -8.33 -3.29
CA TRP A 498 4.38 -7.97 -2.09
C TRP A 498 3.72 -8.49 -0.81
N ILE A 499 2.39 -8.56 -0.74
CA ILE A 499 1.65 -9.20 0.37
C ILE A 499 2.01 -10.68 0.49
N MET A 500 2.04 -11.39 -0.65
CA MET A 500 2.30 -12.84 -0.69
C MET A 500 3.77 -13.21 -0.55
N ASP A 501 4.68 -12.24 -0.60
CA ASP A 501 6.11 -12.48 -0.46
C ASP A 501 6.49 -12.77 1.00
N GLU A 502 7.11 -13.92 1.22
CA GLU A 502 7.56 -14.39 2.54
C GLU A 502 8.50 -13.41 3.25
N ARG A 503 9.25 -12.59 2.50
CA ARG A 503 10.19 -11.59 3.04
C ARG A 503 9.51 -10.33 3.54
N THR A 504 8.24 -10.10 3.21
CA THR A 504 7.50 -8.92 3.66
C THR A 504 7.07 -9.12 5.11
N HIS A 505 7.44 -8.17 5.97
CA HIS A 505 7.14 -8.22 7.40
C HIS A 505 5.64 -8.03 7.67
N SER A 506 5.12 -8.57 8.78
CA SER A 506 3.67 -8.60 9.06
C SER A 506 3.02 -7.22 9.14
N ASP A 507 3.73 -6.21 9.68
CA ASP A 507 3.28 -4.80 9.71
C ASP A 507 3.17 -4.18 8.30
N GLU A 508 4.13 -4.45 7.40
CA GLU A 508 4.09 -3.99 6.02
C GLU A 508 2.97 -4.66 5.24
N ARG A 509 2.67 -5.94 5.51
CA ARG A 509 1.51 -6.64 4.91
C ARG A 509 0.21 -5.99 5.36
N VAL A 510 0.05 -5.67 6.64
CA VAL A 510 -1.13 -4.93 7.15
C VAL A 510 -1.27 -3.59 6.44
N ALA A 511 -0.18 -2.83 6.30
CA ALA A 511 -0.20 -1.55 5.57
C ALA A 511 -0.61 -1.72 4.11
N LEU A 512 -0.14 -2.77 3.42
CA LEU A 512 -0.52 -3.08 2.04
C LEU A 512 -2.01 -3.42 1.90
N TYR A 513 -2.54 -4.29 2.77
CA TYR A 513 -3.97 -4.64 2.76
C TYR A 513 -4.87 -3.41 2.97
N LEU A 514 -4.53 -2.60 3.98
CA LEU A 514 -5.30 -1.39 4.28
C LEU A 514 -5.22 -0.37 3.14
N PHE A 515 -4.06 -0.26 2.49
CA PHE A 515 -3.89 0.61 1.32
C PHE A 515 -4.71 0.14 0.12
N LEU A 516 -4.68 -1.16 -0.19
CA LEU A 516 -5.48 -1.74 -1.29
C LEU A 516 -6.97 -1.42 -1.14
N GLU A 517 -7.52 -1.57 0.07
CA GLU A 517 -8.94 -1.32 0.30
C GLU A 517 -9.29 0.18 0.34
N SER A 518 -8.50 0.99 1.06
CA SER A 518 -8.85 2.40 1.29
C SER A 518 -8.52 3.31 0.11
N GLU A 519 -7.42 3.04 -0.60
CA GLU A 519 -6.90 3.91 -1.66
C GLU A 519 -7.18 3.37 -3.07
N LEU A 520 -7.26 2.05 -3.25
CA LEU A 520 -7.43 1.43 -4.57
C LEU A 520 -8.76 0.69 -4.74
N GLU A 521 -9.60 0.64 -3.69
CA GLU A 521 -10.90 -0.04 -3.66
C GLU A 521 -10.82 -1.53 -4.01
N ILE A 522 -9.66 -2.15 -3.77
CA ILE A 522 -9.44 -3.58 -3.98
C ILE A 522 -9.66 -4.30 -2.65
N GLN A 523 -10.71 -5.12 -2.59
CA GLN A 523 -10.96 -6.04 -1.48
C GLN A 523 -10.10 -7.30 -1.66
N GLU A 524 -9.37 -7.69 -0.62
CA GLU A 524 -8.57 -8.91 -0.62
C GLU A 524 -8.89 -9.82 0.56
N GLN A 525 -8.95 -11.12 0.30
CA GLN A 525 -9.20 -12.10 1.35
C GLN A 525 -7.96 -12.29 2.24
N GLY A 526 -8.19 -12.72 3.48
CA GLY A 526 -7.10 -12.99 4.44
C GLY A 526 -6.58 -11.76 5.21
N LYS A 527 -7.09 -10.55 4.95
CA LYS A 527 -6.76 -9.34 5.73
C LYS A 527 -6.94 -9.56 7.24
N GLY A 528 -8.07 -10.17 7.63
CA GLY A 528 -8.38 -10.45 9.04
C GLY A 528 -7.29 -11.30 9.70
N ASP A 529 -6.87 -12.37 9.05
CA ASP A 529 -5.81 -13.26 9.54
C ASP A 529 -4.48 -12.54 9.66
N VAL A 530 -4.10 -11.77 8.65
CA VAL A 530 -2.84 -11.01 8.64
C VAL A 530 -2.83 -9.94 9.73
N ILE A 531 -3.94 -9.23 9.95
CA ILE A 531 -4.06 -8.28 11.06
C ILE A 531 -3.94 -9.00 12.40
N ARG A 532 -4.59 -10.16 12.58
CA ARG A 532 -4.50 -10.93 13.82
C ARG A 532 -3.08 -11.41 14.10
N THR A 533 -2.40 -11.94 13.09
CA THR A 533 -0.99 -12.35 13.20
C THR A 533 -0.09 -11.16 13.52
N ALA A 534 -0.24 -10.03 12.81
CA ALA A 534 0.55 -8.84 13.08
C ALA A 534 0.30 -8.28 14.49
N LEU A 535 -0.96 -8.29 14.94
CA LEU A 535 -1.31 -7.96 16.32
C LEU A 535 -0.55 -8.88 17.27
N ALA A 536 -0.66 -10.20 17.15
CA ALA A 536 0.07 -11.15 18.00
C ALA A 536 1.61 -10.96 17.95
N ASP A 537 2.16 -10.59 16.79
CA ASP A 537 3.59 -10.34 16.56
C ASP A 537 4.11 -9.03 17.17
N GLY A 538 3.23 -8.17 17.68
CA GLY A 538 3.67 -6.94 18.34
C GLY A 538 3.38 -5.63 17.63
N LEU A 539 2.53 -5.61 16.58
CA LEU A 539 2.21 -4.39 15.80
C LEU A 539 1.96 -3.17 16.70
N GLU A 540 2.59 -2.04 16.40
CA GLU A 540 2.44 -0.78 17.13
C GLU A 540 1.64 0.26 16.32
N PRO A 541 0.90 1.18 16.97
CA PRO A 541 0.17 2.24 16.25
C PRO A 541 1.07 3.19 15.44
N SER A 542 2.34 3.34 15.81
CA SER A 542 3.32 4.10 15.01
C SER A 542 3.57 3.46 13.65
N ASP A 543 3.39 2.14 13.57
CA ASP A 543 3.52 1.39 12.32
C ASP A 543 2.29 1.63 11.43
N VAL A 544 1.21 2.23 11.90
CA VAL A 544 0.01 2.48 11.09
C VAL A 544 -0.52 3.88 11.40
N GLY A 545 -0.02 4.89 10.68
CA GLY A 545 -0.14 6.29 11.11
C GLY A 545 -1.54 6.92 11.05
N GLU A 546 -2.42 6.41 10.19
CA GLU A 546 -3.77 6.94 9.95
C GLU A 546 -4.79 6.45 10.98
N GLN A 547 -5.63 7.36 11.47
CA GLN A 547 -6.63 7.06 12.49
C GLN A 547 -7.68 6.04 12.00
N SER A 548 -8.13 6.16 10.75
CA SER A 548 -9.08 5.23 10.10
C SER A 548 -8.52 3.81 10.01
N HIS A 549 -7.25 3.67 9.63
CA HIS A 549 -6.56 2.38 9.58
C HIS A 549 -6.43 1.74 10.96
N GLN A 550 -6.12 2.53 12.00
CA GLN A 550 -6.09 2.03 13.37
C GLN A 550 -7.47 1.56 13.85
N PHE A 551 -8.56 2.23 13.45
CA PHE A 551 -9.91 1.74 13.72
C PHE A 551 -10.19 0.41 13.04
N ALA A 552 -9.83 0.25 11.77
CA ALA A 552 -10.01 -1.01 11.05
C ALA A 552 -9.26 -2.18 11.69
N ILE A 553 -8.05 -1.93 12.23
CA ILE A 553 -7.28 -2.91 12.99
C ILE A 553 -8.00 -3.30 14.29
N LEU A 554 -8.54 -2.32 15.03
CA LEU A 554 -9.33 -2.59 16.24
C LEU A 554 -10.57 -3.43 15.93
N ASP A 555 -11.32 -3.07 14.89
CA ASP A 555 -12.53 -3.81 14.50
C ASP A 555 -12.21 -5.25 14.11
N ALA A 556 -11.17 -5.47 13.31
CA ALA A 556 -10.73 -6.81 12.94
C ALA A 556 -10.26 -7.62 14.17
N GLY A 557 -9.54 -6.98 15.09
CA GLY A 557 -9.06 -7.59 16.32
C GLY A 557 -10.17 -7.94 17.32
N PHE A 558 -11.22 -7.11 17.42
CA PHE A 558 -12.37 -7.36 18.29
C PHE A 558 -13.33 -8.41 17.75
N SER A 559 -13.31 -8.65 16.44
CA SER A 559 -14.18 -9.64 15.79
C SER A 559 -13.86 -11.09 16.18
N HIS A 560 -12.71 -11.36 16.79
CA HIS A 560 -12.31 -12.69 17.24
C HIS A 560 -11.75 -12.66 18.66
N GLY A 561 -12.15 -13.62 19.50
CA GLY A 561 -11.77 -13.68 20.91
C GLY A 561 -10.26 -13.67 21.15
N ASP A 562 -9.50 -14.45 20.38
CA ASP A 562 -8.06 -14.67 20.59
C ASP A 562 -7.20 -13.42 20.35
N SER A 563 -7.66 -12.49 19.49
CA SER A 563 -6.93 -11.25 19.14
C SER A 563 -7.42 -10.01 19.90
N LYS A 564 -8.51 -10.13 20.67
CA LYS A 564 -9.16 -9.00 21.35
C LYS A 564 -8.19 -8.29 22.30
N THR A 565 -7.44 -9.07 23.06
CA THR A 565 -6.43 -8.57 24.01
C THR A 565 -5.35 -7.74 23.33
N ASP A 566 -4.73 -8.26 22.27
CA ASP A 566 -3.68 -7.57 21.53
C ASP A 566 -4.20 -6.31 20.84
N ALA A 567 -5.44 -6.35 20.33
CA ALA A 567 -6.10 -5.19 19.75
C ALA A 567 -6.32 -4.07 20.79
N ILE A 568 -6.75 -4.42 22.00
CA ILE A 568 -6.90 -3.44 23.08
C ILE A 568 -5.55 -2.79 23.41
N LEU A 569 -4.50 -3.59 23.57
CA LEU A 569 -3.14 -3.09 23.86
C LEU A 569 -2.61 -2.18 22.74
N PHE A 570 -2.83 -2.55 21.48
CA PHE A 570 -2.54 -1.72 20.31
C PHE A 570 -3.27 -0.38 20.41
N GLY A 571 -4.59 -0.38 20.63
CA GLY A 571 -5.38 0.85 20.66
C GLY A 571 -5.00 1.79 21.82
N LEU A 572 -4.70 1.24 23.00
CA LEU A 572 -4.24 2.03 24.16
C LEU A 572 -2.92 2.75 23.90
N ALA A 573 -2.04 2.18 23.06
CA ALA A 573 -0.78 2.78 22.66
C ALA A 573 -0.92 3.91 21.63
N SER A 574 -2.12 4.17 21.11
CA SER A 574 -2.32 5.15 20.04
C SER A 574 -2.13 6.58 20.52
N ARG A 575 -1.56 7.43 19.66
CA ARG A 575 -1.54 8.89 19.85
C ARG A 575 -2.92 9.54 19.67
N HIS A 576 -3.84 8.89 18.95
CA HIS A 576 -5.17 9.41 18.64
C HIS A 576 -6.14 9.11 19.80
N SER A 577 -6.75 10.14 20.39
CA SER A 577 -7.63 9.97 21.55
C SER A 577 -8.83 9.07 21.29
N ALA A 578 -9.48 9.20 20.14
CA ALA A 578 -10.66 8.40 19.81
C ALA A 578 -10.34 6.89 19.66
N VAL A 579 -9.13 6.54 19.20
CA VAL A 579 -8.68 5.14 19.11
C VAL A 579 -8.46 4.58 20.52
N ARG A 580 -7.85 5.37 21.41
CA ARG A 580 -7.69 5.00 22.83
C ARG A 580 -9.04 4.83 23.52
N GLU A 581 -10.00 5.72 23.27
CA GLU A 581 -11.35 5.65 23.84
C GLU A 581 -12.09 4.39 23.41
N LYS A 582 -12.00 4.01 22.13
CA LYS A 582 -12.59 2.76 21.63
C LYS A 582 -11.96 1.52 22.28
N ALA A 583 -10.63 1.50 22.40
CA ALA A 583 -9.93 0.41 23.09
C ALA A 583 -10.28 0.35 24.59
N ALA A 584 -10.37 1.50 25.25
CA ALA A 584 -10.78 1.60 26.65
C ALA A 584 -12.25 1.16 26.86
N ALA A 585 -13.14 1.45 25.91
CA ALA A 585 -14.52 0.97 25.94
C ALA A 585 -14.59 -0.56 25.86
N ALA A 586 -13.85 -1.17 24.92
CA ALA A 586 -13.77 -2.63 24.79
C ALA A 586 -13.16 -3.29 26.05
N LEU A 587 -12.18 -2.62 26.68
CA LEU A 587 -11.59 -3.06 27.95
C LEU A 587 -12.59 -3.01 29.12
N ARG A 588 -13.57 -2.10 29.07
CA ARG A 588 -14.60 -1.92 30.11
C ARG A 588 -15.78 -2.87 29.99
N GLU A 589 -15.97 -3.54 28.84
CA GLU A 589 -17.02 -4.54 28.65
C GLU A 589 -16.93 -5.67 29.69
N ASN A 590 -15.70 -6.07 30.05
CA ASN A 590 -15.42 -6.96 31.16
C ASN A 590 -14.38 -6.34 32.10
N ALA A 591 -14.84 -5.60 33.10
CA ALA A 591 -13.98 -4.80 33.98
C ALA A 591 -12.94 -5.64 34.76
N GLU A 592 -13.25 -6.89 35.13
CA GLU A 592 -12.30 -7.77 35.81
C GLU A 592 -11.19 -8.26 34.88
N GLU A 593 -11.54 -8.79 33.71
CA GLU A 593 -10.56 -9.22 32.69
C GLU A 593 -9.72 -8.05 32.20
N GLY A 594 -10.35 -6.89 31.99
CA GLY A 594 -9.65 -5.68 31.58
C GLY A 594 -8.64 -5.20 32.62
N LYS A 595 -9.01 -5.22 33.91
CA LYS A 595 -8.10 -4.87 34.99
C LYS A 595 -6.93 -5.85 35.09
N ASN A 596 -7.20 -7.15 34.95
CA ASN A 596 -6.16 -8.18 34.94
C ASN A 596 -5.18 -7.99 33.78
N LEU A 597 -5.67 -7.61 32.59
CA LEU A 597 -4.84 -7.30 31.43
C LEU A 597 -3.92 -6.09 31.68
N LEU A 598 -4.45 -5.00 32.25
CA LEU A 598 -3.64 -3.83 32.58
C LEU A 598 -2.54 -4.15 33.61
N ILE A 599 -2.87 -4.96 34.61
CA ILE A 599 -1.91 -5.40 35.63
C ILE A 599 -0.84 -6.32 35.01
N ASP A 600 -1.23 -7.27 34.14
CA ASP A 600 -0.28 -8.14 33.44
C ASP A 600 0.67 -7.33 32.56
N LEU A 601 0.17 -6.32 31.84
CA LEU A 601 0.99 -5.42 31.04
C LEU A 601 2.04 -4.68 31.86
N LEU A 602 1.68 -4.19 33.06
CA LEU A 602 2.62 -3.53 33.97
C LEU A 602 3.64 -4.49 34.59
N ARG A 603 3.27 -5.77 34.78
CA ARG A 603 4.18 -6.81 35.29
C ARG A 603 5.12 -7.34 34.22
N ASN A 604 4.70 -7.29 32.96
CA ASN A 604 5.45 -7.79 31.80
C ASN A 604 5.62 -6.70 30.71
N PRO A 605 6.14 -5.50 31.04
CA PRO A 605 6.13 -4.36 30.13
C PRO A 605 7.02 -4.57 28.90
N GLY A 606 7.99 -5.48 28.96
CA GLY A 606 8.84 -5.85 27.83
C GLY A 606 8.08 -6.48 26.66
N ARG A 607 6.91 -7.09 26.90
CA ARG A 607 6.09 -7.68 25.83
C ARG A 607 5.49 -6.63 24.92
N ARG A 608 5.06 -5.49 25.49
CA ARG A 608 4.42 -4.37 24.77
C ARG A 608 4.87 -3.03 25.38
N PRO A 609 6.12 -2.60 25.13
CA PRO A 609 6.74 -1.51 25.87
C PRO A 609 6.07 -0.14 25.63
N VAL A 610 5.56 0.12 24.43
CA VAL A 610 4.84 1.36 24.13
C VAL A 610 3.46 1.40 24.79
N ALA A 611 2.72 0.28 24.77
CA ALA A 611 1.43 0.17 25.44
C ALA A 611 1.58 0.31 26.97
N ALA A 612 2.62 -0.33 27.54
CA ALA A 612 2.96 -0.19 28.95
C ALA A 612 3.28 1.26 29.31
N LEU A 613 4.10 1.96 28.52
CA LEU A 613 4.39 3.37 28.75
C LEU A 613 3.13 4.25 28.67
N ALA A 614 2.28 4.04 27.67
CA ALA A 614 1.04 4.78 27.49
C ALA A 614 0.07 4.57 28.67
N LEU A 615 0.00 3.34 29.19
CA LEU A 615 -0.76 2.98 30.38
C LEU A 615 -0.21 3.70 31.62
N ILE A 616 1.10 3.64 31.85
CA ILE A 616 1.74 4.33 32.98
C ILE A 616 1.45 5.83 32.93
N GLN A 617 1.59 6.46 31.76
CA GLN A 617 1.28 7.88 31.56
C GLN A 617 -0.20 8.19 31.81
N HIS A 618 -1.12 7.31 31.43
CA HIS A 618 -2.54 7.45 31.79
C HIS A 618 -2.75 7.40 33.30
N SER A 619 -2.14 6.44 34.01
CA SER A 619 -2.23 6.36 35.48
C SER A 619 -1.69 7.62 36.17
N VAL A 620 -0.64 8.24 35.61
CA VAL A 620 -0.12 9.54 36.11
C VAL A 620 -1.17 10.64 35.98
N ASN A 621 -1.90 10.68 34.86
CA ASN A 621 -2.86 11.74 34.54
C ASN A 621 -4.30 11.46 35.02
N ALA A 622 -4.62 10.22 35.41
CA ALA A 622 -5.96 9.82 35.82
C ALA A 622 -6.43 10.55 37.10
N PRO A 623 -7.74 10.78 37.29
CA PRO A 623 -8.28 11.31 38.55
C PRO A 623 -7.94 10.43 39.75
N ASP A 624 -7.77 11.04 40.92
CA ASP A 624 -7.60 10.31 42.18
C ASP A 624 -8.88 9.48 42.46
N ASN A 625 -8.75 8.16 42.64
CA ASN A 625 -9.82 7.16 42.87
C ASN A 625 -10.58 6.61 41.65
N ASP A 626 -10.04 6.63 40.44
CA ASP A 626 -10.61 5.80 39.35
C ASP A 626 -10.30 4.30 39.63
N PRO A 627 -11.28 3.45 39.97
CA PRO A 627 -11.03 2.05 40.36
C PRO A 627 -10.57 1.17 39.20
N PHE A 628 -10.69 1.69 37.97
CA PHE A 628 -10.40 0.98 36.72
C PHE A 628 -8.92 1.02 36.36
N TRP A 629 -8.22 2.12 36.68
CA TRP A 629 -6.80 2.24 36.38
C TRP A 629 -5.93 1.58 37.47
N PRO A 630 -4.75 1.05 37.10
CA PRO A 630 -3.83 0.46 38.07
C PRO A 630 -3.40 1.46 39.14
N ASP A 631 -3.25 0.95 40.37
CA ASP A 631 -2.77 1.71 41.52
C ASP A 631 -1.43 2.41 41.23
N PRO A 632 -1.18 3.62 41.74
CA PRO A 632 0.07 4.35 41.52
C PRO A 632 1.34 3.55 41.81
N TRP A 633 1.33 2.64 42.78
CA TRP A 633 2.47 1.77 43.08
C TRP A 633 2.70 0.70 42.02
N GLU A 634 1.64 0.12 41.44
CA GLU A 634 1.77 -0.81 40.31
C GLU A 634 2.27 -0.09 39.06
N ALA A 635 1.79 1.14 38.81
CA ALA A 635 2.29 1.96 37.70
C ALA A 635 3.77 2.33 37.88
N ALA A 636 4.19 2.68 39.10
CA ALA A 636 5.60 2.97 39.41
C ALA A 636 6.48 1.73 39.26
N PHE A 637 6.03 0.57 39.72
CA PHE A 637 6.75 -0.69 39.55
C PHE A 637 6.86 -1.08 38.08
N GLY A 638 5.79 -0.92 37.31
CA GLY A 638 5.79 -1.14 35.87
C GLY A 638 6.74 -0.20 35.11
N ALA A 639 6.86 1.07 35.52
CA ALA A 639 7.84 2.00 34.96
C ALA A 639 9.28 1.56 35.23
N ALA A 640 9.55 1.05 36.43
CA ALA A 640 10.86 0.56 36.80
C ALA A 640 11.22 -0.73 36.05
N LEU A 641 10.27 -1.68 35.98
CA LEU A 641 10.41 -2.88 35.14
C LEU A 641 10.65 -2.52 33.68
N LEU A 642 9.89 -1.57 33.11
CA LEU A 642 10.06 -1.13 31.73
C LEU A 642 11.47 -0.56 31.49
N ALA A 643 11.99 0.22 32.43
CA ALA A 643 13.34 0.80 32.35
C ALA A 643 14.43 -0.29 32.34
N ASP A 644 14.25 -1.35 33.14
CA ASP A 644 15.18 -2.49 33.21
C ASP A 644 15.12 -3.37 31.94
N VAL A 645 13.90 -3.76 31.51
CA VAL A 645 13.74 -4.76 30.45
C VAL A 645 13.80 -4.21 29.03
N THR A 646 13.59 -2.90 28.82
CA THR A 646 13.54 -2.34 27.45
C THR A 646 14.93 -2.07 26.88
N THR A 647 15.13 -2.46 25.63
CA THR A 647 16.33 -2.12 24.84
C THR A 647 16.19 -0.76 24.12
N ARG A 648 14.99 -0.16 24.11
CA ARG A 648 14.70 1.13 23.46
C ARG A 648 15.05 2.28 24.39
N ASP A 649 16.19 2.93 24.16
CA ASP A 649 16.72 4.00 25.01
C ASP A 649 15.74 5.18 25.22
N MET A 650 14.96 5.56 24.20
CA MET A 650 13.94 6.62 24.34
C MET A 650 12.84 6.23 25.35
N LEU A 651 12.33 4.99 25.27
CA LEU A 651 11.32 4.49 26.21
C LEU A 651 11.91 4.33 27.61
N ARG A 652 13.16 3.84 27.70
CA ARG A 652 13.91 3.74 28.97
C ARG A 652 13.99 5.11 29.66
N ARG A 653 14.40 6.16 28.93
CA ARG A 653 14.48 7.53 29.46
C ARG A 653 13.12 8.06 29.89
N GLN A 654 12.07 7.82 29.10
CA GLN A 654 10.71 8.24 29.46
C GLN A 654 10.20 7.52 30.71
N ALA A 655 10.45 6.21 30.84
CA ALA A 655 10.09 5.42 32.01
C ALA A 655 10.81 5.90 33.28
N VAL A 656 12.12 6.16 33.19
CA VAL A 656 12.91 6.73 34.30
C VAL A 656 12.45 8.15 34.65
N ALA A 657 12.12 8.98 33.67
CA ALA A 657 11.64 10.34 33.91
C ALA A 657 10.29 10.37 34.65
N ILE A 658 9.42 9.38 34.42
CA ILE A 658 8.16 9.24 35.17
C ILE A 658 8.43 8.95 36.66
N LEU A 659 9.55 8.29 36.98
CA LEU A 659 10.01 8.01 38.34
C LEU A 659 10.79 9.19 38.96
N ASP A 660 10.46 10.43 38.60
CA ASP A 660 10.99 11.61 39.27
C ASP A 660 10.50 11.66 40.74
N PRO A 661 11.40 11.74 41.74
CA PRO A 661 11.01 11.91 43.14
C PRO A 661 10.10 13.12 43.42
N LYS A 662 10.13 14.15 42.56
CA LYS A 662 9.29 15.34 42.64
C LYS A 662 8.06 15.29 41.73
N GLY A 663 7.95 14.24 40.90
CA GLY A 663 6.89 14.08 39.91
C GLY A 663 5.53 13.73 40.50
N THR A 664 4.48 13.84 39.67
CA THR A 664 3.09 13.56 40.06
C THR A 664 2.89 12.13 40.56
N LEU A 665 3.59 11.15 39.98
CA LEU A 665 3.47 9.75 40.38
C LEU A 665 3.99 9.52 41.80
N ALA A 666 5.13 10.13 42.16
CA ALA A 666 5.68 10.06 43.51
C ALA A 666 4.75 10.69 44.55
N GLN A 667 4.11 11.82 44.20
CA GLN A 667 3.11 12.46 45.05
C GLN A 667 1.87 11.60 45.25
N LYS A 668 1.38 10.95 44.19
CA LYS A 668 0.22 10.05 44.26
C LYS A 668 0.52 8.79 45.06
N ALA A 669 1.63 8.12 44.77
CA ALA A 669 2.06 6.92 45.49
C ALA A 669 2.32 7.20 46.98
N GLY A 670 2.87 8.37 47.32
CA GLY A 670 3.12 8.77 48.71
C GLY A 670 1.85 9.10 49.53
N ARG A 671 0.66 9.14 48.94
CA ARG A 671 -0.61 9.35 49.66
C ARG A 671 -1.19 8.05 50.23
N THR A 672 -0.79 6.90 49.69
CA THR A 672 -1.28 5.58 50.09
C THR A 672 -0.12 4.73 50.59
N GLU A 673 -0.29 4.12 51.77
CA GLU A 673 0.76 3.27 52.33
C GLU A 673 0.90 1.99 51.48
N PRO A 674 2.10 1.65 51.00
CA PRO A 674 2.30 0.50 50.13
C PRO A 674 2.00 -0.79 50.89
N SER A 675 1.28 -1.71 50.25
CA SER A 675 1.03 -3.04 50.84
C SER A 675 2.34 -3.81 51.04
N GLU A 676 2.35 -4.73 52.00
CA GLU A 676 3.52 -5.56 52.30
C GLU A 676 3.97 -6.41 51.10
N ASN A 677 3.01 -6.80 50.25
CA ASN A 677 3.26 -7.48 48.98
C ASN A 677 4.02 -6.57 47.99
N ILE A 678 3.58 -5.33 47.79
CA ILE A 678 4.27 -4.35 46.93
C ILE A 678 5.70 -4.09 47.45
N ALA A 679 5.86 -3.88 48.75
CA ALA A 679 7.18 -3.68 49.36
C ALA A 679 8.12 -4.88 49.12
N SER A 680 7.60 -6.10 49.27
CA SER A 680 8.36 -7.34 49.03
C SER A 680 8.77 -7.50 47.56
N ARG A 681 7.87 -7.17 46.62
CA ARG A 681 8.16 -7.18 45.17
C ARG A 681 9.26 -6.19 44.81
N TRP A 682 9.19 -4.97 45.33
CA TRP A 682 10.26 -3.98 45.17
C TRP A 682 11.59 -4.47 45.75
N SER A 683 11.60 -5.04 46.96
CA SER A 683 12.81 -5.60 47.59
C SER A 683 13.43 -6.70 46.72
N HIS A 684 12.63 -7.64 46.22
CA HIS A 684 13.11 -8.72 45.38
C HIS A 684 13.67 -8.23 44.04
N PHE A 685 12.91 -7.39 43.34
CA PHE A 685 13.31 -6.82 42.05
C PHE A 685 14.58 -5.98 42.17
N LEU A 686 14.62 -5.08 43.16
CA LEU A 686 15.79 -4.26 43.41
C LEU A 686 17.00 -5.06 43.86
N LYS A 687 16.86 -6.28 44.40
CA LYS A 687 18.02 -7.16 44.70
C LYS A 687 18.62 -7.75 43.43
N GLN A 688 17.82 -7.97 42.39
CA GLN A 688 18.24 -8.55 41.11
C GLN A 688 18.70 -7.53 40.06
N TRP A 689 18.35 -6.25 40.19
CA TRP A 689 18.71 -5.20 39.23
C TRP A 689 20.24 -5.00 39.14
N ARG A 690 20.85 -5.06 37.96
CA ARG A 690 22.30 -4.87 37.80
C ARG A 690 22.82 -3.58 38.47
N SER A 691 23.89 -3.70 39.25
CA SER A 691 24.48 -2.62 40.07
C SER A 691 24.97 -1.43 39.24
N SER A 692 25.47 -1.70 38.04
CA SER A 692 26.10 -0.72 37.14
C SER A 692 25.11 0.13 36.33
N GLU A 693 23.80 -0.11 36.44
CA GLU A 693 22.81 0.69 35.70
C GLU A 693 22.50 2.03 36.37
N ARG A 694 22.78 3.13 35.66
CA ARG A 694 22.50 4.52 36.09
C ARG A 694 21.03 4.79 36.49
N ALA A 695 20.09 3.99 35.98
CA ALA A 695 18.66 4.12 36.30
C ALA A 695 18.34 3.77 37.76
N LEU A 696 19.10 2.87 38.38
CA LEU A 696 18.87 2.38 39.74
C LEU A 696 18.86 3.51 40.79
N PHE A 697 19.72 4.51 40.63
CA PHE A 697 19.79 5.65 41.54
C PHE A 697 18.49 6.48 41.54
N HIS A 698 17.90 6.69 40.36
CA HIS A 698 16.62 7.41 40.23
C HIS A 698 15.49 6.63 40.91
N VAL A 699 15.49 5.30 40.77
CA VAL A 699 14.52 4.42 41.43
C VAL A 699 14.66 4.48 42.96
N TYR A 700 15.87 4.44 43.49
CA TYR A 700 16.09 4.61 44.94
C TYR A 700 15.57 5.96 45.45
N ALA A 701 15.90 7.05 44.76
CA ALA A 701 15.45 8.39 45.15
C ALA A 701 13.92 8.50 45.13
N PHE A 702 13.26 7.91 44.13
CA PHE A 702 11.82 7.84 44.02
C PHE A 702 11.20 7.09 45.20
N LEU A 703 11.67 5.87 45.48
CA LEU A 703 11.11 5.01 46.52
C LEU A 703 11.30 5.60 47.91
N SER A 704 12.47 6.16 48.21
CA SER A 704 12.72 6.84 49.49
C SER A 704 11.75 8.01 49.68
N LYS A 705 11.46 8.78 48.62
CA LYS A 705 10.53 9.92 48.71
C LYS A 705 9.07 9.49 48.78
N ALA A 706 8.70 8.42 48.10
CA ALA A 706 7.33 7.89 48.05
C ALA A 706 6.95 7.05 49.29
N GLY A 707 7.88 6.76 50.21
CA GLY A 707 7.61 6.08 51.49
C GLY A 707 8.16 4.66 51.64
N LEU A 708 8.96 4.16 50.69
CA LEU A 708 9.63 2.84 50.73
C LEU A 708 11.12 2.92 51.09
N GLY A 709 11.55 3.91 51.87
CA GLY A 709 12.94 4.06 52.30
C GLY A 709 13.53 2.81 52.98
N ARG A 710 12.74 2.13 53.83
CA ARG A 710 13.18 0.89 54.50
C ARG A 710 13.64 -0.21 53.54
N VAL A 711 12.96 -0.34 52.39
CA VAL A 711 13.27 -1.37 51.39
C VAL A 711 14.58 -1.02 50.67
N VAL A 712 14.79 0.26 50.38
CA VAL A 712 16.03 0.76 49.79
C VAL A 712 17.23 0.45 50.71
N ASP A 713 17.08 0.73 52.00
CA ASP A 713 18.14 0.48 53.00
C ASP A 713 18.42 -1.03 53.16
N GLU A 714 17.38 -1.86 53.20
CA GLU A 714 17.51 -3.33 53.26
C GLU A 714 18.24 -3.90 52.03
N VAL A 715 17.84 -3.48 50.82
CA VAL A 715 18.47 -3.98 49.59
C VAL A 715 19.93 -3.57 49.49
N LYS A 716 20.27 -2.32 49.86
CA LYS A 716 21.66 -1.87 49.93
C LYS A 716 22.48 -2.77 50.87
N GLY A 717 21.99 -3.01 52.09
CA GLY A 717 22.68 -3.87 53.05
C GLY A 717 22.84 -5.33 52.60
N VAL A 718 21.85 -5.90 51.91
CA VAL A 718 21.95 -7.27 51.35
C VAL A 718 22.96 -7.34 50.21
N ARG A 719 23.01 -6.31 49.36
CA ARG A 719 23.99 -6.23 48.27
C ARG A 719 25.40 -6.13 48.80
N ASP A 720 25.62 -5.27 49.79
CA ASP A 720 26.90 -5.15 50.48
C ASP A 720 27.31 -6.49 51.15
N ALA A 721 26.34 -7.26 51.68
CA ALA A 721 26.59 -8.54 52.33
C ALA A 721 26.78 -9.73 51.36
N ALA A 722 26.19 -9.72 50.16
CA ALA A 722 26.35 -10.76 49.14
C ALA A 722 27.74 -10.72 48.52
N THR A 723 28.19 -9.50 48.23
CA THR A 723 29.56 -9.15 47.89
C THR A 723 30.56 -9.66 48.93
N ASN A 724 30.26 -9.49 50.22
CA ASN A 724 31.11 -9.98 51.30
C ASN A 724 31.07 -11.52 51.52
N ARG A 725 30.03 -12.22 51.04
CA ARG A 725 29.85 -13.67 51.21
C ARG A 725 30.51 -14.51 50.12
N ALA A 726 30.59 -13.97 48.90
CA ALA A 726 31.36 -14.57 47.79
C ALA A 726 32.86 -14.69 48.11
N LEU A 727 33.33 -13.98 49.14
CA LEU A 727 34.73 -13.86 49.53
C LEU A 727 35.17 -14.85 50.63
N GLN A 728 34.27 -15.65 51.22
CA GLN A 728 34.56 -16.43 52.44
C GLN A 728 34.53 -17.97 52.31
N GLY A 729 34.40 -18.54 51.11
CA GLY A 729 34.42 -20.01 50.90
C GLY A 729 35.80 -20.54 50.51
N GLU A 730 36.33 -21.49 51.29
CA GLU A 730 37.63 -22.14 51.09
C GLU A 730 37.73 -22.88 49.74
N GLY A 731 38.67 -22.43 48.90
CA GLY A 731 39.39 -23.30 47.97
C GLY A 731 38.62 -23.89 46.79
N GLU A 732 38.09 -23.07 45.88
CA GLU A 732 38.05 -23.37 44.44
C GLU A 732 37.75 -22.08 43.64
N LYS A 733 38.28 -22.04 42.41
CA LYS A 733 38.37 -20.92 41.44
C LYS A 733 37.52 -19.66 41.71
N ILE A 734 38.16 -18.49 41.72
CA ILE A 734 37.48 -17.21 41.51
C ILE A 734 36.74 -17.29 40.17
N GLU A 735 35.41 -17.38 40.22
CA GLU A 735 34.58 -17.42 39.04
C GLU A 735 34.25 -15.97 38.65
N ILE A 736 34.94 -15.47 37.64
CA ILE A 736 34.65 -14.16 37.06
C ILE A 736 33.45 -14.36 36.13
N LEU A 737 32.30 -13.79 36.51
CA LEU A 737 31.03 -14.01 35.83
C LEU A 737 30.94 -13.25 34.50
N GLY A 738 31.79 -12.23 34.32
CA GLY A 738 31.92 -11.45 33.09
C GLY A 738 33.35 -11.25 32.60
N ILE A 739 33.52 -10.30 31.67
CA ILE A 739 34.82 -9.81 31.20
C ILE A 739 35.19 -8.62 32.11
N PRO A 740 36.17 -8.78 33.01
CA PRO A 740 36.61 -7.71 33.88
C PRO A 740 37.22 -6.60 33.03
N MET A 741 36.89 -5.35 33.34
CA MET A 741 37.52 -4.16 32.76
C MET A 741 37.35 -2.96 33.67
N THR A 742 38.21 -1.95 33.53
CA THR A 742 38.04 -0.68 34.26
C THR A 742 36.86 0.11 33.73
N GLN A 743 36.32 1.00 34.55
CA GLN A 743 35.28 1.96 34.17
C GLN A 743 35.73 2.81 32.97
N GLY A 744 36.99 3.23 32.95
CA GLY A 744 37.58 3.97 31.84
C GLY A 744 37.55 3.18 30.52
N THR A 745 37.96 1.91 30.54
CA THR A 745 37.88 1.02 29.37
C THR A 745 36.45 0.78 28.91
N TYR A 746 35.53 0.58 29.84
CA TYR A 746 34.12 0.40 29.52
C TYR A 746 33.53 1.61 28.78
N GLU A 747 33.85 2.82 29.25
CA GLU A 747 33.43 4.07 28.61
C GLU A 747 34.06 4.25 27.22
N MET A 748 35.33 3.89 27.05
CA MET A 748 35.98 3.89 25.74
C MET A 748 35.27 2.94 24.76
N LEU A 749 34.89 1.74 25.21
CA LEU A 749 34.18 0.77 24.38
C LEU A 749 32.78 1.27 23.99
N ILE A 750 32.06 1.95 24.88
CA ILE A 750 30.79 2.59 24.56
C ILE A 750 30.98 3.70 23.52
N ALA A 751 31.96 4.57 23.72
CA ALA A 751 32.24 5.66 22.80
C ALA A 751 32.65 5.12 21.41
N GLU A 752 33.41 4.04 21.37
CA GLU A 752 33.78 3.34 20.13
C GLU A 752 32.56 2.70 19.46
N ARG A 753 31.72 1.99 20.21
CA ARG A 753 30.45 1.43 19.71
C ARG A 753 29.59 2.50 19.05
N ASP A 754 29.46 3.66 19.69
CA ASP A 754 28.63 4.76 19.18
C ASP A 754 29.22 5.38 17.91
N ARG A 755 30.55 5.53 17.84
CA ARG A 755 31.24 5.98 16.62
C ARG A 755 31.05 4.99 15.47
N THR A 756 31.21 3.69 15.73
CA THR A 756 31.02 2.63 14.72
C THR A 756 29.55 2.56 14.27
N ALA A 757 28.60 2.61 15.19
CA ALA A 757 27.17 2.61 14.88
C ALA A 757 26.75 3.85 14.06
N LEU A 758 27.30 5.03 14.39
CA LEU A 758 27.10 6.25 13.63
C LEU A 758 27.69 6.12 12.22
N ALA A 759 28.95 5.67 12.10
CA ALA A 759 29.61 5.48 10.81
C ALA A 759 28.86 4.51 9.89
N LEU A 760 28.28 3.42 10.44
CA LEU A 760 27.44 2.47 9.70
C LEU A 760 26.13 3.07 9.19
N ARG A 761 25.62 4.13 9.84
CA ARG A 761 24.38 4.81 9.48
C ARG A 761 24.58 6.00 8.56
N THR A 762 25.74 6.65 8.62
CA THR A 762 26.01 7.90 7.89
C THR A 762 27.14 7.71 6.88
N THR A 763 28.38 7.64 7.35
CA THR A 763 29.59 7.76 6.53
C THR A 763 29.81 6.58 5.58
N ILE A 764 29.51 5.34 6.01
CA ILE A 764 29.69 4.13 5.18
C ILE A 764 28.64 4.05 4.07
N PRO A 765 27.33 4.27 4.33
CA PRO A 765 26.33 4.40 3.28
C PRO A 765 26.64 5.51 2.26
N GLU A 766 27.14 6.66 2.72
CA GLU A 766 27.59 7.75 1.85
C GLU A 766 28.78 7.33 0.98
N ALA A 767 29.81 6.70 1.55
CA ALA A 767 30.96 6.20 0.81
C ALA A 767 30.58 5.13 -0.23
N ILE A 768 29.66 4.21 0.11
CA ILE A 768 29.11 3.23 -0.84
C ILE A 768 28.33 3.93 -1.97
N LYS A 769 27.57 4.97 -1.64
CA LYS A 769 26.82 5.77 -2.61
C LYS A 769 27.77 6.50 -3.57
N THR A 770 28.79 7.18 -3.05
CA THR A 770 29.80 7.89 -3.85
C THR A 770 30.60 6.93 -4.72
N ALA A 771 31.01 5.78 -4.19
CA ALA A 771 31.69 4.75 -4.98
C ALA A 771 30.78 4.22 -6.10
N ARG A 772 29.48 4.01 -5.85
CA ARG A 772 28.50 3.61 -6.89
C ARG A 772 28.29 4.65 -7.98
N GLU A 773 28.46 5.93 -7.67
CA GLU A 773 28.30 7.03 -8.62
C GLU A 773 29.48 7.14 -9.61
N MET A 774 30.62 6.49 -9.32
CA MET A 774 31.82 6.51 -10.16
C MET A 774 31.80 5.58 -11.38
N GLY A 775 30.77 4.73 -11.55
CA GLY A 775 30.57 3.97 -12.80
C GLY A 775 30.34 2.47 -12.61
N ASP A 776 30.88 1.67 -13.54
CA ASP A 776 30.55 0.24 -13.69
C ASP A 776 30.90 -0.58 -12.44
N LEU A 777 29.88 -1.18 -11.82
CA LEU A 777 29.96 -1.81 -10.51
C LEU A 777 30.76 -3.13 -10.50
N ARG A 778 31.04 -3.69 -11.68
CA ARG A 778 31.78 -4.96 -11.82
C ARG A 778 33.29 -4.81 -11.73
N GLU A 779 33.84 -3.60 -11.88
CA GLU A 779 35.28 -3.32 -11.83
C GLU A 779 35.65 -2.28 -10.76
N ASN A 780 34.70 -1.86 -9.94
CA ASN A 780 34.86 -0.74 -9.02
C ASN A 780 35.45 -1.20 -7.67
N ALA A 781 36.78 -1.15 -7.56
CA ALA A 781 37.51 -1.51 -6.35
C ALA A 781 37.11 -0.68 -5.11
N GLU A 782 36.69 0.58 -5.29
CA GLU A 782 36.25 1.43 -4.17
C GLU A 782 34.89 1.00 -3.63
N TYR A 783 34.01 0.48 -4.48
CA TYR A 783 32.74 -0.10 -4.07
C TYR A 783 32.92 -1.39 -3.28
N ASP A 784 33.79 -2.29 -3.76
CA ASP A 784 34.12 -3.54 -3.06
C ASP A 784 34.82 -3.25 -1.71
N ALA A 785 35.73 -2.28 -1.68
CA ALA A 785 36.37 -1.83 -0.44
C ALA A 785 35.36 -1.23 0.55
N ALA A 786 34.40 -0.42 0.07
CA ALA A 786 33.36 0.16 0.92
C ALA A 786 32.38 -0.92 1.45
N LYS A 787 32.10 -1.97 0.66
CA LYS A 787 31.30 -3.12 1.09
C LYS A 787 32.03 -4.02 2.09
N LEU A 788 33.31 -4.27 1.88
CA LEU A 788 34.14 -4.98 2.85
C LEU A 788 34.22 -4.21 4.17
N LYS A 789 34.41 -2.89 4.11
CA LYS A 789 34.39 -2.01 5.29
C LYS A 789 33.05 -2.04 6.02
N GLN A 790 31.92 -2.05 5.29
CA GLN A 790 30.59 -2.22 5.89
C GLN A 790 30.47 -3.54 6.67
N SER A 791 30.95 -4.66 6.10
CA SER A 791 30.96 -5.95 6.78
C SER A 791 31.81 -5.92 8.05
N GLN A 792 33.05 -5.43 7.93
CA GLN A 792 34.00 -5.36 9.05
C GLN A 792 33.48 -4.51 10.21
N GLU A 793 32.89 -3.35 9.92
CA GLU A 793 32.34 -2.48 10.96
C GLU A 793 31.06 -3.05 11.57
N THR A 794 30.28 -3.84 10.82
CA THR A 794 29.12 -4.58 11.35
C THR A 794 29.56 -5.67 12.32
N ASP A 795 30.58 -6.45 11.95
CA ASP A 795 31.16 -7.48 12.80
C ASP A 795 31.79 -6.87 14.07
N ARG A 796 32.49 -5.74 13.90
CA ARG A 796 33.06 -4.95 15.01
C ARG A 796 31.98 -4.46 15.96
N LEU A 797 30.88 -3.91 15.45
CA LEU A 797 29.75 -3.47 16.29
C LEU A 797 29.16 -4.64 17.07
N GLY A 798 29.00 -5.81 16.43
CA GLY A 798 28.54 -7.03 17.10
C GLY A 798 29.50 -7.48 18.21
N SER A 799 30.81 -7.43 17.97
CA SER A 799 31.84 -7.74 18.96
C SER A 799 31.84 -6.78 20.15
N LEU A 800 31.78 -5.46 19.88
CA LEU A 800 31.72 -4.42 20.92
C LEU A 800 30.48 -4.58 21.79
N ASN A 801 29.30 -4.83 21.18
CA ASN A 801 28.07 -5.05 21.94
C ASN A 801 28.17 -6.28 22.85
N ARG A 802 28.76 -7.39 22.39
CA ARG A 802 28.97 -8.58 23.23
C ARG A 802 29.92 -8.28 24.40
N ARG A 803 31.05 -7.61 24.14
CA ARG A 803 32.01 -7.24 25.18
C ARG A 803 31.39 -6.32 26.24
N ILE A 804 30.60 -5.32 25.81
CA ILE A 804 29.88 -4.40 26.71
C ILE A 804 28.83 -5.17 27.52
N GLN A 805 28.08 -6.09 26.91
CA GLN A 805 27.06 -6.89 27.60
C GLN A 805 27.64 -7.83 28.65
N GLN A 806 28.85 -8.34 28.40
CA GLN A 806 29.55 -9.24 29.30
C GLN A 806 30.47 -8.50 30.28
N ALA A 807 30.57 -7.17 30.20
CA ALA A 807 31.51 -6.40 31.00
C ALA A 807 31.20 -6.42 32.50
N GLU A 808 32.24 -6.54 33.31
CA GLU A 808 32.20 -6.46 34.76
C GLU A 808 33.21 -5.39 35.23
N ILE A 809 32.76 -4.37 35.96
CA ILE A 809 33.55 -3.19 36.30
C ILE A 809 34.44 -3.46 37.52
N ILE A 810 35.75 -3.34 37.36
CA ILE A 810 36.75 -3.68 38.38
C ILE A 810 36.64 -2.81 39.64
N GLU A 811 36.29 -1.54 39.48
CA GLU A 811 36.12 -0.57 40.56
C GLU A 811 34.91 -0.91 41.45
N ASP A 812 33.92 -1.61 40.87
CA ASP A 812 32.75 -2.12 41.59
C ASP A 812 33.00 -3.54 42.16
N MET A 813 34.10 -4.19 41.77
CA MET A 813 34.48 -5.49 42.30
C MET A 813 35.05 -5.38 43.70
N THR A 814 34.68 -6.35 44.52
CA THR A 814 35.10 -6.41 45.92
C THR A 814 35.87 -7.71 46.08
N LEU A 815 37.15 -7.59 46.41
CA LEU A 815 38.11 -8.69 46.48
C LEU A 815 38.75 -8.71 47.87
N PRO A 816 39.18 -9.88 48.37
CA PRO A 816 39.85 -9.98 49.66
C PRO A 816 41.22 -9.28 49.58
N GLU A 817 41.62 -8.55 50.62
CA GLU A 817 42.87 -7.78 50.62
C GLU A 817 44.13 -8.65 50.46
N ASP A 818 44.06 -9.94 50.78
CA ASP A 818 45.17 -10.90 50.79
C ASP A 818 45.19 -11.84 49.56
N LYS A 819 44.37 -11.55 48.53
CA LYS A 819 44.22 -12.39 47.34
C LYS A 819 44.48 -11.60 46.05
N ALA A 820 45.21 -12.20 45.13
CA ALA A 820 45.48 -11.62 43.82
C ALA A 820 44.26 -11.76 42.89
N GLY A 821 43.89 -10.68 42.19
CA GLY A 821 42.73 -10.62 41.30
C GLY A 821 42.60 -9.28 40.56
N PRO A 822 41.52 -9.05 39.78
CA PRO A 822 41.32 -7.82 39.02
C PRO A 822 41.34 -6.56 39.90
N GLY A 823 42.20 -5.59 39.63
CA GLY A 823 42.42 -4.38 40.45
C GLY A 823 43.43 -4.58 41.59
N THR A 824 44.36 -5.52 41.46
CA THR A 824 45.44 -5.74 42.43
C THR A 824 46.81 -5.63 41.77
N GLU A 825 47.76 -5.01 42.47
CA GLU A 825 49.17 -4.98 42.12
C GLU A 825 49.87 -6.13 42.86
N ILE A 826 50.72 -6.86 42.14
CA ILE A 826 51.43 -8.04 42.64
C ILE A 826 52.94 -7.91 42.39
N VAL A 827 53.74 -8.50 43.28
CA VAL A 827 55.19 -8.62 43.10
C VAL A 827 55.56 -10.10 42.98
N LEU A 828 56.23 -10.47 41.89
CA LEU A 828 56.69 -11.82 41.59
C LEU A 828 58.20 -11.90 41.60
N GLU A 829 58.77 -12.94 42.20
CA GLU A 829 60.20 -13.26 42.15
C GLU A 829 60.43 -14.49 41.27
N ASP A 830 61.29 -14.39 40.26
CA ASP A 830 61.76 -15.55 39.51
C ASP A 830 62.67 -16.41 40.40
N THR A 831 62.26 -17.66 40.62
CA THR A 831 62.99 -18.59 41.50
C THR A 831 64.34 -19.06 40.97
N GLN A 832 64.64 -18.88 39.67
CA GLN A 832 65.93 -19.24 39.08
C GLN A 832 66.92 -18.07 39.07
N SER A 833 66.46 -16.87 38.70
CA SER A 833 67.31 -15.67 38.59
C SER A 833 67.33 -14.80 39.85
N GLY A 834 66.29 -14.87 40.69
CA GLY A 834 66.08 -13.99 41.85
C GLY A 834 65.58 -12.59 41.51
N GLU A 835 65.25 -12.31 40.24
CA GLU A 835 64.73 -11.01 39.82
C GLU A 835 63.26 -10.82 40.25
N CYS A 836 62.92 -9.59 40.68
CA CYS A 836 61.57 -9.23 41.12
C CYS A 836 60.87 -8.34 40.09
N HIS A 837 59.65 -8.72 39.71
CA HIS A 837 58.80 -8.01 38.76
C HIS A 837 57.49 -7.57 39.42
N THR A 838 57.06 -6.33 39.19
CA THR A 838 55.78 -5.81 39.69
C THR A 838 54.78 -5.75 38.55
N HIS A 839 53.57 -6.28 38.75
CA HIS A 839 52.53 -6.32 37.74
C HIS A 839 51.19 -5.88 38.31
N TRP A 840 50.40 -5.19 37.48
CA TRP A 840 49.05 -4.75 37.84
C TRP A 840 48.02 -5.61 37.13
N ILE A 841 47.29 -6.43 37.89
CA ILE A 841 46.29 -7.35 37.35
C ILE A 841 45.00 -6.58 37.08
N LEU A 842 44.66 -6.37 35.81
CA LEU A 842 43.43 -5.68 35.37
C LEU A 842 42.68 -6.52 34.32
N GLY A 843 41.75 -5.90 33.62
CA GLY A 843 40.89 -6.50 32.61
C GLY A 843 41.46 -6.48 31.20
N GLU A 844 40.78 -7.17 30.29
CA GLU A 844 41.16 -7.22 28.89
C GLU A 844 40.82 -5.91 28.15
N GLY A 845 41.85 -5.11 27.83
CA GLY A 845 41.72 -3.78 27.22
C GLY A 845 42.33 -2.65 28.08
N ASP A 846 42.71 -2.95 29.31
CA ASP A 846 43.28 -2.00 30.27
C ASP A 846 44.79 -1.74 30.07
N ALA A 847 45.42 -2.36 29.08
CA ALA A 847 46.87 -2.21 28.81
C ALA A 847 47.30 -0.76 28.54
N HIS A 848 46.37 0.11 28.16
CA HIS A 848 46.63 1.54 27.97
C HIS A 848 46.96 2.28 29.29
N LEU A 849 46.77 1.66 30.46
CA LEU A 849 47.05 2.21 31.78
C LEU A 849 48.52 2.03 32.22
N GLY A 850 49.32 1.23 31.51
CA GLY A 850 50.76 1.10 31.75
C GLY A 850 51.35 -0.24 31.27
N ASP A 851 52.67 -0.29 31.08
CA ASP A 851 53.37 -1.48 30.56
C ASP A 851 53.37 -2.66 31.56
N ASP A 852 53.23 -2.38 32.86
CA ASP A 852 53.16 -3.40 33.91
C ASP A 852 51.76 -4.03 34.05
N VAL A 853 50.79 -3.61 33.24
CA VAL A 853 49.40 -4.10 33.30
C VAL A 853 49.29 -5.47 32.64
N ILE A 854 48.81 -6.44 33.40
CA ILE A 854 48.56 -7.80 32.94
C ILE A 854 47.07 -8.09 33.02
N SER A 855 46.49 -8.55 31.90
CA SER A 855 45.12 -9.03 31.88
C SER A 855 44.99 -10.25 32.79
N VAL A 856 43.94 -10.28 33.60
CA VAL A 856 43.58 -11.46 34.39
C VAL A 856 43.29 -12.69 33.52
N MET A 857 42.97 -12.51 32.24
CA MET A 857 42.79 -13.60 31.26
C MET A 857 44.12 -14.14 30.70
N ALA A 858 45.24 -13.43 30.90
CA ALA A 858 46.55 -13.89 30.46
C ALA A 858 47.04 -15.11 31.29
N PRO A 859 47.96 -15.94 30.77
CA PRO A 859 48.46 -17.12 31.48
C PRO A 859 48.97 -16.81 32.89
N LEU A 860 49.73 -15.72 33.04
CA LEU A 860 50.22 -15.26 34.33
C LEU A 860 49.09 -14.76 35.24
N GLY A 861 48.15 -13.99 34.70
CA GLY A 861 46.97 -13.50 35.42
C GLY A 861 46.08 -14.63 35.96
N GLN A 862 45.89 -15.69 35.17
CA GLN A 862 45.17 -16.90 35.58
C GLN A 862 45.93 -17.70 36.64
N ALA A 863 47.26 -17.78 36.55
CA ALA A 863 48.08 -18.51 37.51
C ALA A 863 48.08 -17.89 38.91
N VAL A 864 48.02 -16.56 38.99
CA VAL A 864 47.97 -15.81 40.27
C VAL A 864 46.56 -15.64 40.83
N LEU A 865 45.51 -15.81 40.01
CA LEU A 865 44.14 -15.54 40.39
C LEU A 865 43.73 -16.34 41.65
N GLY A 866 43.34 -15.62 42.70
CA GLY A 866 42.92 -16.18 43.99
C GLY A 866 44.04 -16.76 44.86
N LYS A 867 45.31 -16.55 44.48
CA LYS A 867 46.47 -16.95 45.29
C LYS A 867 46.80 -15.86 46.32
N SER A 868 47.43 -16.29 47.41
CA SER A 868 47.96 -15.40 48.47
C SER A 868 49.47 -15.28 48.36
N ALA A 869 50.03 -14.23 48.97
CA ALA A 869 51.46 -14.05 49.10
C ALA A 869 52.14 -15.29 49.74
N GLY A 870 53.31 -15.64 49.25
CA GLY A 870 54.11 -16.80 49.66
C GLY A 870 53.98 -18.03 48.76
N VAL A 871 53.02 -18.07 47.83
CA VAL A 871 52.77 -19.20 46.92
C VAL A 871 53.67 -19.16 45.68
N THR A 872 54.20 -20.31 45.28
CA THR A 872 54.93 -20.48 44.01
C THR A 872 53.96 -20.92 42.90
N ILE A 873 54.07 -20.29 41.73
CA ILE A 873 53.33 -20.61 40.51
C ILE A 873 54.29 -21.10 39.43
N GLU A 874 53.85 -22.04 38.60
CA GLU A 874 54.60 -22.51 37.42
C GLU A 874 53.89 -22.06 36.15
N LEU A 875 54.65 -21.53 35.21
CA LEU A 875 54.19 -21.15 33.87
C LEU A 875 55.03 -21.89 32.83
N ASP A 876 54.38 -22.34 31.76
CA ASP A 876 55.09 -22.88 30.61
C ASP A 876 55.78 -21.74 29.85
N ASP A 877 57.03 -21.97 29.41
CA ASP A 877 57.81 -21.01 28.62
C ASP A 877 57.17 -20.79 27.25
N GLN A 878 57.38 -19.62 26.64
CA GLN A 878 56.70 -19.18 25.41
C GLN A 878 57.01 -20.10 24.20
N ASP A 879 58.14 -20.81 24.22
CA ASP A 879 58.54 -21.77 23.18
C ASP A 879 58.16 -23.23 23.50
N GLY A 880 57.53 -23.50 24.65
CA GLY A 880 57.06 -24.84 25.04
C GLY A 880 58.16 -25.84 25.44
N GLU A 881 59.43 -25.41 25.52
CA GLU A 881 60.59 -26.27 25.84
C GLU A 881 60.99 -26.28 27.33
N GLY A 882 60.31 -25.54 28.21
CA GLY A 882 60.62 -25.48 29.66
C GLY A 882 59.50 -24.87 30.53
N ARG A 883 59.66 -24.94 31.86
CA ARG A 883 58.77 -24.28 32.85
C ARG A 883 59.53 -23.21 33.64
N GLN A 884 58.93 -22.03 33.76
CA GLN A 884 59.40 -20.94 34.61
C GLN A 884 58.60 -20.94 35.92
N SER A 885 59.29 -20.77 37.04
CA SER A 885 58.68 -20.81 38.37
C SER A 885 58.84 -19.47 39.06
N TYR A 886 57.71 -18.87 39.45
CA TYR A 886 57.64 -17.55 40.10
C TYR A 886 57.07 -17.68 41.50
N ARG A 887 57.58 -16.90 42.46
CA ARG A 887 57.03 -16.80 43.81
C ARG A 887 56.29 -15.47 43.98
N LEU A 888 55.03 -15.53 44.41
CA LEU A 888 54.23 -14.34 44.73
C LEU A 888 54.66 -13.78 46.08
N LEU A 889 55.26 -12.59 46.12
CA LEU A 889 55.82 -11.98 47.33
C LEU A 889 54.84 -11.04 48.04
N GLU A 890 54.18 -10.18 47.28
CA GLU A 890 53.30 -9.12 47.80
C GLU A 890 52.05 -8.96 46.94
N ILE A 891 50.94 -8.58 47.57
CA ILE A 891 49.66 -8.26 46.92
C ILE A 891 49.15 -6.97 47.54
N ARG A 892 48.76 -6.02 46.70
CA ARG A 892 48.22 -4.72 47.12
C ARG A 892 46.99 -4.36 46.29
N ARG A 893 45.89 -3.99 46.95
CA ARG A 893 44.72 -3.43 46.23
C ARG A 893 45.09 -2.08 45.63
N ARG A 894 44.93 -1.94 44.31
CA ARG A 894 45.20 -0.72 43.56
C ARG A 894 44.14 -0.58 42.47
N LEU A 895 43.15 0.29 42.71
CA LEU A 895 42.13 0.63 41.73
C LEU A 895 42.63 1.77 40.81
N PRO A 896 42.24 1.78 39.53
CA PRO A 896 42.63 2.81 38.57
C PRO A 896 42.03 4.20 38.83
#